data_AF-A0A832IWK2-F1
#
_entry.id   AF-A0A832IWK2-F1
#
_cell.length_a   1.000
_cell.length_b   1.000
_cell.length_c   1.000
_cell.angle_alpha   90.00
_cell.angle_beta   90.00
_cell.angle_gamma   90.00
#
_symmetry.space_group_name_H-M   'P 1'
#
loop_
_entity.id
_entity.type
_entity.pdbx_description
1 polymer ?
#
loop_
_entity_poly.entity_id
_entity_poly.type
_entity_poly.pdbx_seq_one_letter_code
_entity_poly.pdbx_strand_id
1 'polypeptide(L)'
;MNVPTRVGFQSLCWDEPIVVKEKEKVKVVEIGKLVDREFEKHPYKVIEKHPQSYALENYEGYQVLSFNPDGKAVWTKIKAFVRHRVPRNSEFVRIRTNRGEARVSKAHSLFSFSKFNGEFNPVPRSAEEVKIADDDSHLGEENHFIALKSLENQGEKEEIDLVEIIDELPHLQKNVFVKINPTHTLKRIRERVILEEQGLVPFYKEFGLEDRGVWESWLKRKSIRYDIWRKYGDLNQKVEFKLKNSNIWYPRFLNGKLLESFVKLCAWYISEGHTAISTPLYISQSPSGNAREIIRLLKALNALGRVAYNKGYSSKGRNTKAVLKITGRGLPAEIVSRTCGYLSSNKAIPWFIFDLSPKYQKIFIKTLLKGDGAEYSKYWDYSTTSRKLSTGLSLLLSQNNFRFAVYTEKVGRNSKNCRNRFTIRIFKENSGPKKTYFVNDFEARICLGVEKFNYDREYEYDISVDLPQENFVGGAGLLVFHNTPFSNITLDLKVPDFMKDEPVIIGGEVLEATYGEFQEEMNIFNKALAEVMLEGDACGRTFTFPIPTINITRDFEWGDEAVMKVFETSARYGIPYFANFINSDMSPEDVRSMCCHLRLDKRELKKRGGGLFGANPLTGSIGVVTINMPRVGYLSKDERDFFERLDRLMLLAKETLELKRTWLEKFTERGLYPYSKFYLRKIKEGFNQYWKNHFSTIGLIGMNEACLNFLGYTIGDEEGLRFAEKVLDFMRKRLQDFQEETGNIYNLEATPAEGASYRLAKVDKQRYPNIIVANENEVKSGAKPYYTNSSQLPVYYTDDLWELLRLQEPLQIKYTGGTVQHIWLGESVTSVEAVTALVKKIFENFKLPYITLTPTFSICPSHGYINGENPLCPKCEGEGRKTACEVYSRVVGYLRPVDQWNEGKQEEFRQRKTFDKVFSSVNS
;
A
#
# COMPACT_ATOMS: atom_id res chain seq x y z
N MET A 1 -6.65 13.22 -0.65
CA MET A 1 -5.73 12.35 0.12
C MET A 1 -4.46 12.17 -0.69
N ASN A 2 -3.28 12.43 -0.12
CA ASN A 2 -2.02 12.01 -0.75
C ASN A 2 -1.91 10.50 -0.51
N VAL A 3 -2.37 9.70 -1.48
CA VAL A 3 -2.07 8.27 -1.51
C VAL A 3 -0.63 8.16 -2.01
N PRO A 4 0.32 7.66 -1.21
CA PRO A 4 1.71 7.56 -1.64
C PRO A 4 1.81 6.59 -2.83
N THR A 5 2.19 7.12 -3.99
CA THR A 5 2.50 6.30 -5.17
C THR A 5 3.81 5.58 -4.92
N ARG A 6 3.75 4.27 -4.68
CA ARG A 6 4.92 3.45 -4.34
C ARG A 6 5.65 2.99 -5.58
N VAL A 7 6.96 2.78 -5.40
CA VAL A 7 7.84 2.18 -6.37
C VAL A 7 8.46 0.94 -5.70
N GLY A 8 8.09 -0.25 -6.19
CA GLY A 8 8.34 -1.56 -5.56
C GLY A 8 7.06 -2.09 -4.95
N PHE A 9 6.28 -2.85 -5.73
CA PHE A 9 4.90 -3.16 -5.37
C PHE A 9 4.84 -4.17 -4.22
N GLN A 10 4.39 -3.68 -3.07
CA GLN A 10 4.16 -4.45 -1.86
C GLN A 10 2.67 -4.83 -1.82
N SER A 11 2.26 -5.95 -2.41
CA SER A 11 0.83 -6.21 -2.59
C SER A 11 0.44 -7.68 -2.44
N LEU A 12 -0.87 -7.92 -2.35
CA LEU A 12 -1.48 -9.22 -2.15
C LEU A 12 -1.98 -9.81 -3.48
N CYS A 13 -2.06 -11.14 -3.53
CA CYS A 13 -2.75 -11.85 -4.62
C CYS A 13 -4.25 -11.54 -4.64
N TRP A 14 -4.87 -11.61 -5.82
CA TRP A 14 -6.31 -11.39 -6.02
C TRP A 14 -7.19 -12.20 -5.06
N ASP A 15 -6.84 -13.47 -4.84
CA ASP A 15 -7.57 -14.43 -4.01
C ASP A 15 -7.03 -14.52 -2.56
N GLU A 16 -6.29 -13.50 -2.10
CA GLU A 16 -5.89 -13.41 -0.70
C GLU A 16 -7.07 -12.92 0.16
N PRO A 17 -7.47 -13.67 1.20
CA PRO A 17 -8.57 -13.27 2.08
C PRO A 17 -8.12 -12.14 3.00
N ILE A 18 -8.98 -11.14 3.15
CA ILE A 18 -8.84 -10.04 4.11
C ILE A 18 -10.09 -9.93 4.97
N VAL A 19 -9.92 -9.38 6.17
CA VAL A 19 -11.01 -9.12 7.11
C VAL A 19 -11.43 -7.66 6.96
N VAL A 20 -12.69 -7.44 6.58
CA VAL A 20 -13.26 -6.10 6.40
C VAL A 20 -14.55 -5.94 7.18
N LYS A 21 -14.85 -4.70 7.60
CA LYS A 21 -16.17 -4.28 8.06
C LYS A 21 -16.83 -3.48 6.93
N GLU A 22 -17.92 -3.99 6.39
CA GLU A 22 -18.72 -3.33 5.35
C GLU A 22 -20.09 -2.98 5.95
N LYS A 23 -20.38 -1.69 6.13
CA LYS A 23 -21.62 -1.22 6.79
C LYS A 23 -21.83 -1.87 8.15
N GLU A 24 -20.80 -1.83 9.00
CA GLU A 24 -20.75 -2.51 10.31
C GLU A 24 -20.78 -4.05 10.31
N LYS A 25 -20.89 -4.70 9.15
CA LYS A 25 -20.92 -6.17 9.05
C LYS A 25 -19.52 -6.72 8.80
N VAL A 26 -19.03 -7.57 9.70
CA VAL A 26 -17.73 -8.25 9.54
C VAL A 26 -17.82 -9.30 8.44
N LYS A 27 -16.94 -9.20 7.43
CA LYS A 27 -16.88 -10.10 6.29
C LYS A 27 -15.45 -10.51 5.99
N VAL A 28 -15.29 -11.77 5.55
CA VAL A 28 -14.04 -12.26 4.96
C VAL A 28 -14.21 -12.29 3.45
N VAL A 29 -13.42 -11.49 2.75
CA VAL A 29 -13.50 -11.31 1.30
C VAL A 29 -12.14 -11.51 0.65
N GLU A 30 -12.12 -11.91 -0.61
CA GLU A 30 -10.90 -11.89 -1.42
C GLU A 30 -10.60 -10.45 -1.79
N ILE A 31 -9.39 -9.97 -1.52
CA ILE A 31 -9.02 -8.56 -1.70
C ILE A 31 -9.24 -8.10 -3.15
N GLY A 32 -8.82 -8.89 -4.14
CA GLY A 32 -8.98 -8.52 -5.55
C GLY A 32 -10.45 -8.40 -5.94
N LYS A 33 -11.30 -9.30 -5.45
CA LYS A 33 -12.75 -9.23 -5.68
C LYS A 33 -13.38 -7.98 -5.06
N LEU A 34 -12.95 -7.59 -3.86
CA LEU A 34 -13.42 -6.36 -3.22
C LEU A 34 -12.98 -5.14 -4.02
N VAL A 35 -11.67 -5.01 -4.26
CA VAL A 35 -11.09 -3.85 -4.95
C VAL A 35 -11.68 -3.70 -6.34
N ASP A 36 -11.70 -4.77 -7.16
CA ASP A 36 -12.25 -4.70 -8.52
C ASP A 36 -13.73 -4.28 -8.52
N ARG A 37 -14.53 -4.81 -7.60
CA ARG A 37 -15.95 -4.43 -7.46
C ARG A 37 -16.10 -2.94 -7.13
N GLU A 38 -15.28 -2.41 -6.22
CA GLU A 38 -15.34 -0.98 -5.90
C GLU A 38 -14.91 -0.11 -7.08
N PHE A 39 -13.90 -0.53 -7.84
CA PHE A 39 -13.48 0.15 -9.09
C PHE A 39 -14.58 0.13 -10.16
N GLU A 40 -15.30 -0.99 -10.32
CA GLU A 40 -16.43 -1.13 -11.25
C GLU A 40 -17.63 -0.27 -10.83
N LYS A 41 -17.90 -0.21 -9.53
CA LYS A 41 -19.03 0.53 -8.96
C LYS A 41 -18.81 2.04 -8.95
N HIS A 42 -17.57 2.48 -8.76
CA HIS A 42 -17.21 3.88 -8.58
C HIS A 42 -16.08 4.36 -9.53
N PRO A 43 -16.17 4.14 -10.85
CA PRO A 43 -15.07 4.46 -11.79
C PRO A 43 -14.72 5.95 -11.85
N TYR A 44 -15.65 6.81 -11.44
CA TYR A 44 -15.49 8.27 -11.36
C TYR A 44 -14.74 8.75 -10.11
N LYS A 45 -14.47 7.86 -9.13
CA LYS A 45 -13.80 8.19 -7.86
C LYS A 45 -12.34 7.75 -7.80
N VAL A 46 -11.77 7.39 -8.96
CA VAL A 46 -10.36 7.03 -9.05
C VAL A 46 -9.52 8.28 -8.85
N ILE A 47 -8.84 8.35 -7.71
CA ILE A 47 -8.03 9.50 -7.28
C ILE A 47 -6.60 9.45 -7.83
N GLU A 48 -6.15 8.28 -8.28
CA GLU A 48 -4.85 8.11 -8.92
C GLU A 48 -4.97 7.23 -10.17
N LYS A 49 -4.45 7.74 -11.30
CA LYS A 49 -4.36 7.03 -12.57
C LYS A 49 -2.92 7.08 -13.08
N HIS A 50 -2.06 6.28 -12.47
CA HIS A 50 -0.72 6.01 -13.00
C HIS A 50 -0.79 4.84 -14.00
N PRO A 51 0.06 4.78 -15.04
CA PRO A 51 0.03 3.69 -16.02
C PRO A 51 0.08 2.27 -15.40
N GLN A 52 0.72 2.15 -14.23
CA GLN A 52 0.91 0.89 -13.51
C GLN A 52 0.22 0.84 -12.14
N SER A 53 -0.41 1.93 -11.66
CA SER A 53 -0.99 2.01 -10.31
C SER A 53 -2.30 2.78 -10.35
N TYR A 54 -3.32 2.24 -9.69
CA TYR A 54 -4.64 2.83 -9.62
C TYR A 54 -5.09 2.86 -8.17
N ALA A 55 -5.55 4.01 -7.70
CA ALA A 55 -6.12 4.16 -6.37
C ALA A 55 -7.54 4.74 -6.44
N LEU A 56 -8.45 4.13 -5.69
CA LEU A 56 -9.86 4.50 -5.58
C LEU A 56 -10.16 4.89 -4.14
N GLU A 57 -10.67 6.09 -3.92
CA GLU A 57 -11.01 6.57 -2.58
C GLU A 57 -12.24 5.85 -2.01
N ASN A 58 -12.20 5.50 -0.72
CA ASN A 58 -13.30 4.83 -0.03
C ASN A 58 -14.32 5.84 0.53
N TYR A 59 -15.58 5.70 0.08
CA TYR A 59 -16.71 6.50 0.54
C TYR A 59 -17.82 5.68 1.21
N GLU A 60 -17.78 4.35 1.17
CA GLU A 60 -18.85 3.50 1.71
C GLU A 60 -18.59 3.07 3.17
N GLY A 61 -17.61 3.70 3.83
CA GLY A 61 -17.32 3.45 5.23
C GLY A 61 -16.68 2.09 5.50
N TYR A 62 -16.01 1.48 4.51
CA TYR A 62 -15.27 0.25 4.75
C TYR A 62 -14.20 0.45 5.83
N GLN A 63 -14.09 -0.52 6.72
CA GLN A 63 -13.03 -0.61 7.72
C GLN A 63 -12.25 -1.92 7.57
N VAL A 64 -11.02 -1.94 8.07
CA VAL A 64 -10.17 -3.13 8.23
C VAL A 64 -9.63 -3.19 9.65
N LEU A 65 -9.23 -4.38 10.06
CA LEU A 65 -8.60 -4.57 11.36
C LEU A 65 -7.10 -4.24 11.25
N SER A 66 -6.59 -3.44 12.18
CA SER A 66 -5.20 -2.99 12.29
C SER A 66 -4.76 -3.05 13.76
N PHE A 67 -3.55 -2.60 14.09
CA PHE A 67 -3.06 -2.44 15.46
C PHE A 67 -2.87 -0.97 15.83
N ASN A 68 -3.06 -0.58 17.09
CA ASN A 68 -2.62 0.73 17.60
C ASN A 68 -1.15 0.67 18.11
N PRO A 69 -0.54 1.79 18.54
CA PRO A 69 0.84 1.80 19.06
C PRO A 69 1.09 0.87 20.27
N ASP A 70 0.06 0.55 21.05
CA ASP A 70 0.17 -0.36 22.19
C ASP A 70 0.04 -1.84 21.80
N GLY A 71 -0.29 -2.15 20.55
CA GLY A 71 -0.58 -3.53 20.13
C GLY A 71 -1.98 -4.02 20.47
N LYS A 72 -2.95 -3.11 20.59
CA LYS A 72 -4.37 -3.44 20.62
C LYS A 72 -4.94 -3.49 19.21
N ALA A 73 -5.81 -4.46 18.95
CA ALA A 73 -6.47 -4.59 17.67
C ALA A 73 -7.59 -3.56 17.52
N VAL A 74 -7.61 -2.81 16.42
CA VAL A 74 -8.55 -1.71 16.19
C VAL A 74 -9.14 -1.76 14.78
N TRP A 75 -10.43 -1.44 14.66
CA TRP A 75 -11.07 -1.23 13.37
C TRP A 75 -10.76 0.18 12.88
N THR A 76 -10.10 0.29 11.73
CA THR A 76 -9.76 1.58 11.11
C THR A 76 -10.37 1.71 9.72
N LYS A 77 -10.64 2.94 9.31
CA LYS A 77 -11.22 3.25 8.00
C LYS A 77 -10.21 2.93 6.90
N ILE A 78 -10.69 2.31 5.82
CA ILE A 78 -9.94 2.23 4.56
C ILE A 78 -9.91 3.64 3.94
N LYS A 79 -8.73 4.19 3.64
CA LYS A 79 -8.59 5.44 2.88
C LYS A 79 -8.82 5.21 1.39
N ALA A 80 -8.16 4.21 0.84
CA ALA A 80 -8.21 3.89 -0.59
C ALA A 80 -8.03 2.41 -0.88
N PHE A 81 -8.69 1.94 -1.93
CA PHE A 81 -8.46 0.65 -2.57
C PHE A 81 -7.45 0.82 -3.69
N VAL A 82 -6.41 -0.02 -3.69
CA VAL A 82 -5.28 0.11 -4.61
C VAL A 82 -5.14 -1.16 -5.43
N ARG A 83 -4.86 -1.00 -6.73
CA ARG A 83 -4.43 -2.11 -7.60
C ARG A 83 -3.29 -1.67 -8.51
N HIS A 84 -2.29 -2.52 -8.63
CA HIS A 84 -1.12 -2.29 -9.48
C HIS A 84 -1.10 -3.27 -10.63
N ARG A 85 -0.71 -2.82 -11.83
CA ARG A 85 -0.54 -3.70 -12.98
C ARG A 85 0.77 -4.47 -12.85
N VAL A 86 0.67 -5.79 -12.94
CA VAL A 86 1.81 -6.70 -12.99
C VAL A 86 1.80 -7.48 -14.31
N PRO A 87 2.97 -7.78 -14.90
CA PRO A 87 3.06 -8.74 -15.98
C PRO A 87 2.42 -10.08 -15.58
N ARG A 88 1.71 -10.72 -16.51
CA ARG A 88 1.23 -12.08 -16.28
C ARG A 88 2.41 -13.01 -16.04
N ASN A 89 2.22 -13.96 -15.12
CA ASN A 89 3.24 -14.88 -14.62
C ASN A 89 4.36 -14.21 -13.80
N SER A 90 4.08 -13.07 -13.17
CA SER A 90 5.02 -12.46 -12.21
C SER A 90 5.28 -13.42 -11.04
N GLU A 91 6.51 -13.45 -10.53
CA GLU A 91 6.89 -14.33 -9.40
C GLU A 91 6.39 -13.75 -8.07
N PHE A 92 5.53 -14.50 -7.39
CA PHE A 92 4.97 -14.22 -6.06
C PHE A 92 5.46 -15.24 -5.05
N VAL A 93 5.27 -14.96 -3.77
CA VAL A 93 5.68 -15.85 -2.68
C VAL A 93 4.50 -16.24 -1.81
N ARG A 94 4.50 -17.50 -1.41
CA ARG A 94 3.58 -18.07 -0.43
C ARG A 94 4.35 -18.28 0.87
N ILE A 95 4.03 -17.47 1.86
CA ILE A 95 4.55 -17.58 3.21
C ILE A 95 3.72 -18.60 3.97
N ARG A 96 4.38 -19.54 4.64
CA ARG A 96 3.77 -20.47 5.59
C ARG A 96 4.31 -20.21 6.98
N THR A 97 3.42 -20.14 7.94
CA THR A 97 3.72 -19.99 9.35
C THR A 97 3.05 -21.11 10.15
N ASN A 98 3.42 -21.28 11.42
CA ASN A 98 2.69 -22.15 12.34
C ASN A 98 1.29 -21.61 12.73
N ARG A 99 0.84 -20.49 12.14
CA ARG A 99 -0.53 -19.97 12.22
C ARG A 99 -1.21 -19.87 10.85
N GLY A 100 -0.61 -20.42 9.80
CA GLY A 100 -1.19 -20.57 8.47
C GLY A 100 -0.43 -19.80 7.39
N GLU A 101 -1.06 -19.44 6.27
CA GLU A 101 -0.37 -18.96 5.07
C GLU A 101 -0.92 -17.66 4.47
N ALA A 102 -0.02 -16.91 3.82
CA ALA A 102 -0.34 -15.73 3.01
C ALA A 102 0.36 -15.79 1.64
N ARG A 103 -0.26 -15.18 0.62
CA ARG A 103 0.31 -15.07 -0.73
C ARG A 103 0.47 -13.62 -1.12
N VAL A 104 1.71 -13.21 -1.31
CA VAL A 104 2.12 -11.82 -1.43
C VAL A 104 3.16 -11.66 -2.53
N SER A 105 3.35 -10.45 -3.04
CA SER A 105 4.48 -10.13 -3.89
C SER A 105 5.78 -10.24 -3.08
N LYS A 106 6.92 -10.51 -3.72
CA LYS A 106 8.20 -10.72 -3.02
C LYS A 106 8.58 -9.58 -2.07
N ALA A 107 8.37 -8.36 -2.54
CA ALA A 107 8.72 -7.14 -1.83
C ALA A 107 7.69 -6.73 -0.77
N HIS A 108 6.56 -7.44 -0.66
CA HIS A 108 5.54 -7.10 0.32
C HIS A 108 6.06 -7.33 1.74
N SER A 109 6.01 -6.27 2.54
CA SER A 109 6.38 -6.30 3.94
C SER A 109 5.21 -6.84 4.78
N LEU A 110 5.48 -7.84 5.60
CA LEU A 110 4.67 -8.20 6.76
C LEU A 110 5.30 -7.55 8.00
N PHE A 111 4.82 -7.85 9.20
CA PHE A 111 5.46 -7.40 10.44
C PHE A 111 6.10 -8.53 11.23
N SER A 112 7.18 -8.23 11.93
CA SER A 112 7.83 -9.03 12.97
C SER A 112 8.01 -8.16 14.22
N PHE A 113 8.11 -8.74 15.40
CA PHE A 113 8.61 -8.02 16.58
C PHE A 113 10.11 -7.84 16.43
N SER A 114 10.61 -6.63 16.69
CA SER A 114 12.06 -6.38 16.65
C SER A 114 12.79 -7.02 17.82
N LYS A 115 12.16 -7.08 19.00
CA LYS A 115 12.71 -7.69 20.21
C LYS A 115 11.64 -8.36 21.05
N PHE A 116 11.99 -9.41 21.78
CA PHE A 116 11.09 -10.07 22.73
C PHE A 116 11.17 -9.51 24.15
N ASN A 117 10.91 -8.21 24.33
CA ASN A 117 11.05 -7.49 25.60
C ASN A 117 9.73 -7.18 26.35
N GLY A 118 8.59 -7.62 25.82
CA GLY A 118 7.26 -7.34 26.38
C GLY A 118 6.62 -6.05 25.85
N GLU A 119 7.32 -5.27 25.02
CA GLU A 119 6.79 -4.08 24.35
C GLU A 119 6.29 -4.40 22.95
N PHE A 120 5.28 -3.65 22.49
CA PHE A 120 4.77 -3.80 21.14
C PHE A 120 5.65 -3.03 20.16
N ASN A 121 6.65 -3.72 19.59
CA ASN A 121 7.69 -3.16 18.73
C ASN A 121 7.66 -3.74 17.30
N PRO A 122 6.54 -3.61 16.57
CA PRO A 122 6.41 -4.19 15.24
C PRO A 122 7.33 -3.47 14.24
N VAL A 123 8.14 -4.24 13.52
CA VAL A 123 8.96 -3.78 12.40
C VAL A 123 8.52 -4.48 11.12
N PRO A 124 8.48 -3.76 9.99
CA PRO A 124 8.19 -4.40 8.72
C PRO A 124 9.33 -5.32 8.32
N ARG A 125 9.00 -6.51 7.81
CA ARG A 125 9.94 -7.50 7.28
C ARG A 125 9.38 -8.08 5.99
N SER A 126 10.17 -8.08 4.92
CA SER A 126 9.73 -8.69 3.65
C SER A 126 9.65 -10.21 3.77
N ALA A 127 8.89 -10.82 2.88
CA ALA A 127 8.77 -12.28 2.80
C ALA A 127 10.11 -12.99 2.55
N GLU A 128 11.09 -12.31 1.95
CA GLU A 128 12.41 -12.87 1.62
C GLU A 128 13.45 -12.69 2.73
N GLU A 129 13.25 -11.74 3.65
CA GLU A 129 14.16 -11.46 4.78
C GLU A 129 13.98 -12.39 5.98
N VAL A 130 12.82 -13.03 6.12
CA VAL A 130 12.54 -13.89 7.27
C VAL A 130 13.31 -15.20 7.19
N LYS A 131 13.97 -15.59 8.28
CA LYS A 131 14.57 -16.94 8.34
C LYS A 131 13.45 -17.99 8.43
N ILE A 132 13.60 -19.04 7.65
CA ILE A 132 12.72 -20.21 7.71
C ILE A 132 13.22 -21.09 8.86
N ALA A 133 12.35 -21.41 9.81
CA ALA A 133 12.66 -22.37 10.86
C ALA A 133 12.48 -23.81 10.34
N ASP A 134 13.38 -24.71 10.77
CA ASP A 134 13.31 -26.13 10.45
C ASP A 134 12.05 -26.80 11.06
N ASP A 135 11.63 -26.32 12.24
CA ASP A 135 10.45 -26.80 12.96
C ASP A 135 9.75 -25.68 13.76
N ASP A 136 8.69 -26.04 14.47
CA ASP A 136 7.91 -25.12 15.32
C ASP A 136 8.42 -25.02 16.77
N SER A 137 9.63 -25.54 17.06
CA SER A 137 10.17 -25.64 18.42
C SER A 137 10.91 -24.39 18.89
N HIS A 138 11.50 -23.62 17.96
CA HIS A 138 12.33 -22.46 18.26
C HIS A 138 11.80 -21.17 17.63
N LEU A 139 11.16 -20.34 18.45
CA LEU A 139 10.79 -18.97 18.09
C LEU A 139 11.96 -18.02 18.36
N GLY A 140 12.41 -17.32 17.33
CA GLY A 140 13.47 -16.29 17.36
C GLY A 140 12.99 -14.97 16.75
N GLU A 141 13.76 -13.91 16.96
CA GLU A 141 13.42 -12.55 16.49
C GLU A 141 13.47 -12.45 14.94
N GLU A 142 14.23 -13.32 14.29
CA GLU A 142 14.47 -13.33 12.85
C GLU A 142 13.58 -14.31 12.05
N ASN A 143 12.82 -15.18 12.72
CA ASN A 143 12.13 -16.30 12.08
C ASN A 143 10.60 -16.28 12.22
N HIS A 144 9.99 -15.12 12.42
CA HIS A 144 8.56 -15.02 12.69
C HIS A 144 7.88 -13.84 12.00
N PHE A 145 6.55 -13.93 11.92
CA PHE A 145 5.66 -12.83 11.59
C PHE A 145 4.64 -12.59 12.69
N ILE A 146 4.07 -11.39 12.73
CA ILE A 146 3.02 -11.00 13.66
C ILE A 146 1.67 -11.46 13.11
N ALA A 147 0.87 -12.05 13.98
CA ALA A 147 -0.51 -12.42 13.73
C ALA A 147 -1.45 -11.91 14.82
N LEU A 148 -2.71 -11.70 14.48
CA LEU A 148 -3.75 -11.41 15.45
C LEU A 148 -3.96 -12.62 16.37
N LYS A 149 -3.77 -12.41 17.67
CA LYS A 149 -3.99 -13.39 18.74
C LYS A 149 -5.43 -13.32 19.23
N SER A 150 -5.83 -12.16 19.73
CA SER A 150 -7.14 -11.88 20.33
C SER A 150 -7.77 -10.66 19.68
N LEU A 151 -9.09 -10.58 19.76
CA LEU A 151 -9.86 -9.42 19.33
C LEU A 151 -10.94 -9.17 20.36
N GLU A 152 -11.10 -7.92 20.80
CA GLU A 152 -12.20 -7.54 21.66
C GLU A 152 -13.54 -7.93 21.02
N ASN A 153 -14.37 -8.67 21.77
CA ASN A 153 -15.63 -9.17 21.26
C ASN A 153 -16.72 -8.09 21.35
N GLN A 154 -17.04 -7.48 20.22
CA GLN A 154 -18.11 -6.50 20.09
C GLN A 154 -19.49 -7.15 19.83
N GLY A 155 -19.58 -8.48 19.79
CA GLY A 155 -20.82 -9.19 19.56
C GLY A 155 -21.74 -9.11 20.77
N GLU A 156 -22.89 -8.46 20.61
CA GLU A 156 -23.87 -8.24 21.69
C GLU A 156 -25.29 -8.69 21.32
N LYS A 157 -25.56 -9.02 20.04
CA LYS A 157 -26.90 -9.36 19.58
C LYS A 157 -27.40 -10.66 20.20
N GLU A 158 -28.56 -10.60 20.85
CA GLU A 158 -29.31 -11.77 21.35
C GLU A 158 -30.45 -12.20 20.41
N GLU A 159 -30.62 -11.48 19.30
CA GLU A 159 -31.59 -11.78 18.25
C GLU A 159 -31.08 -11.43 16.85
N ILE A 160 -31.64 -12.08 15.83
CA ILE A 160 -31.38 -11.79 14.41
C ILE A 160 -32.66 -11.22 13.79
N ASP A 161 -32.56 -10.03 13.20
CA ASP A 161 -33.59 -9.49 12.31
C ASP A 161 -33.42 -10.06 10.89
N LEU A 162 -34.41 -10.82 10.42
CA LEU A 162 -34.40 -11.38 9.08
C LEU A 162 -34.39 -10.30 7.99
N VAL A 163 -34.84 -9.07 8.26
CA VAL A 163 -34.70 -7.93 7.34
C VAL A 163 -33.23 -7.67 7.02
N GLU A 164 -32.35 -7.66 8.03
CA GLU A 164 -30.91 -7.41 7.85
C GLU A 164 -30.25 -8.47 6.93
N ILE A 165 -30.76 -9.70 6.97
CA ILE A 165 -30.29 -10.81 6.15
C ILE A 165 -30.88 -10.76 4.74
N ILE A 166 -32.19 -10.54 4.60
CA ILE A 166 -32.85 -10.50 3.29
C ILE A 166 -32.35 -9.30 2.47
N ASP A 167 -32.04 -8.18 3.12
CA ASP A 167 -31.42 -7.00 2.48
C ASP A 167 -30.07 -7.35 1.80
N GLU A 168 -29.30 -8.29 2.35
CA GLU A 168 -28.02 -8.76 1.78
C GLU A 168 -28.20 -9.83 0.68
N LEU A 169 -29.43 -10.27 0.40
CA LEU A 169 -29.72 -11.35 -0.54
C LEU A 169 -30.71 -10.89 -1.65
N PRO A 170 -30.26 -10.07 -2.64
CA PRO A 170 -31.12 -9.49 -3.67
C PRO A 170 -31.99 -10.52 -4.42
N HIS A 171 -31.46 -11.72 -4.67
CA HIS A 171 -32.19 -12.81 -5.33
C HIS A 171 -33.37 -13.36 -4.50
N LEU A 172 -33.33 -13.22 -3.17
CA LEU A 172 -34.43 -13.61 -2.29
C LEU A 172 -35.50 -12.52 -2.17
N GLN A 173 -35.14 -11.24 -2.29
CA GLN A 173 -36.08 -10.12 -2.08
C GLN A 173 -37.34 -10.22 -2.96
N LYS A 174 -37.21 -10.69 -4.21
CA LYS A 174 -38.36 -10.90 -5.12
C LYS A 174 -39.17 -12.17 -4.82
N ASN A 175 -38.61 -13.09 -4.04
CA ASN A 175 -39.20 -14.38 -3.71
C ASN A 175 -39.72 -14.46 -2.27
N VAL A 176 -39.47 -13.46 -1.45
CA VAL A 176 -39.99 -13.33 -0.08
C VAL A 176 -41.24 -12.45 -0.07
N PHE A 177 -42.23 -12.85 0.71
CA PHE A 177 -43.49 -12.15 0.92
C PHE A 177 -43.69 -11.83 2.40
N VAL A 178 -44.20 -10.64 2.67
CA VAL A 178 -44.46 -10.09 4.00
C VAL A 178 -45.94 -10.23 4.30
N LYS A 179 -46.27 -10.72 5.50
CA LYS A 179 -47.65 -10.78 5.99
C LYS A 179 -48.12 -9.37 6.32
N ILE A 180 -49.29 -8.99 5.83
CA ILE A 180 -49.84 -7.65 6.03
C ILE A 180 -51.27 -7.71 6.54
N ASN A 181 -51.72 -6.63 7.19
CA ASN A 181 -53.14 -6.40 7.43
C ASN A 181 -53.74 -5.75 6.17
N PRO A 182 -54.44 -6.53 5.32
CA PRO A 182 -54.55 -6.26 3.90
C PRO A 182 -55.27 -4.94 3.57
N THR A 183 -56.30 -4.54 4.32
CA THR A 183 -57.16 -3.42 3.92
C THR A 183 -56.48 -2.06 4.12
N HIS A 184 -55.91 -1.82 5.31
CA HIS A 184 -55.32 -0.52 5.64
C HIS A 184 -53.87 -0.39 5.14
N THR A 185 -53.08 -1.49 5.22
CA THR A 185 -51.67 -1.47 4.80
C THR A 185 -51.53 -1.31 3.28
N LEU A 186 -52.32 -2.03 2.46
CA LEU A 186 -52.23 -1.90 1.00
C LEU A 186 -52.70 -0.54 0.51
N LYS A 187 -53.73 0.03 1.16
CA LYS A 187 -54.21 1.38 0.81
C LYS A 187 -53.11 2.42 1.03
N ARG A 188 -52.46 2.42 2.21
CA ARG A 188 -51.34 3.31 2.51
C ARG A 188 -50.16 3.13 1.56
N ILE A 189 -49.78 1.87 1.27
CA ILE A 189 -48.69 1.59 0.32
C ILE A 189 -49.06 2.11 -1.07
N ARG A 190 -50.30 1.90 -1.52
CA ARG A 190 -50.77 2.40 -2.82
C ARG A 190 -50.77 3.93 -2.89
N GLU A 191 -51.20 4.61 -1.83
CA GLU A 191 -51.15 6.07 -1.72
C GLU A 191 -49.70 6.59 -1.79
N ARG A 192 -48.76 5.97 -1.04
CA ARG A 192 -47.33 6.31 -1.12
C ARG A 192 -46.74 6.09 -2.51
N VAL A 193 -47.04 4.95 -3.14
CA VAL A 193 -46.57 4.66 -4.50
C VAL A 193 -47.05 5.74 -5.48
N ILE A 194 -48.31 6.15 -5.42
CA ILE A 194 -48.85 7.20 -6.30
C ILE A 194 -48.14 8.54 -6.05
N LEU A 195 -47.88 8.87 -4.79
CA LEU A 195 -47.18 10.10 -4.41
C LEU A 195 -45.70 10.11 -4.83
N GLU A 196 -44.98 9.02 -4.58
CA GLU A 196 -43.53 8.92 -4.78
C GLU A 196 -43.15 8.60 -6.24
N GLU A 197 -43.89 7.72 -6.92
CA GLU A 197 -43.60 7.29 -8.30
C GLU A 197 -44.40 8.06 -9.37
N GLN A 198 -45.19 9.06 -8.95
CA GLN A 198 -46.07 9.87 -9.83
C GLN A 198 -47.06 9.04 -10.66
N GLY A 199 -47.41 7.84 -10.20
CA GLY A 199 -48.37 6.95 -10.85
C GLY A 199 -48.07 5.46 -10.64
N LEU A 200 -49.01 4.59 -11.05
CA LEU A 200 -48.86 3.14 -10.91
C LEU A 200 -48.02 2.49 -12.03
N VAL A 201 -47.97 3.10 -13.21
CA VAL A 201 -47.24 2.55 -14.37
C VAL A 201 -45.72 2.53 -14.13
N PRO A 202 -45.08 3.61 -13.64
CA PRO A 202 -43.65 3.58 -13.30
C PRO A 202 -43.32 2.52 -12.25
N PHE A 203 -44.16 2.41 -11.22
CA PHE A 203 -44.06 1.38 -10.18
C PHE A 203 -44.09 -0.05 -10.75
N TYR A 204 -45.03 -0.38 -11.64
CA TYR A 204 -45.07 -1.71 -12.24
C TYR A 204 -43.82 -2.02 -13.05
N LYS A 205 -43.28 -1.02 -13.76
CA LYS A 205 -42.04 -1.16 -14.53
C LYS A 205 -40.81 -1.35 -13.64
N GLU A 206 -40.66 -0.54 -12.59
CA GLU A 206 -39.56 -0.63 -11.62
C GLU A 206 -39.50 -2.03 -10.98
N PHE A 207 -40.66 -2.55 -10.56
CA PHE A 207 -40.76 -3.81 -9.83
C PHE A 207 -41.00 -5.03 -10.72
N GLY A 208 -41.08 -4.88 -12.04
CA GLY A 208 -41.33 -5.98 -12.99
C GLY A 208 -42.64 -6.72 -12.73
N LEU A 209 -43.75 -5.96 -12.69
CA LEU A 209 -45.11 -6.46 -12.44
C LEU A 209 -45.96 -6.36 -13.73
N GLU A 210 -46.83 -7.34 -13.97
CA GLU A 210 -47.56 -7.54 -15.25
C GLU A 210 -48.91 -6.77 -15.39
N ASP A 211 -49.29 -5.93 -14.41
CA ASP A 211 -50.51 -5.05 -14.32
C ASP A 211 -51.88 -5.68 -13.88
N ARG A 212 -52.67 -4.83 -13.20
CA ARG A 212 -54.05 -4.82 -12.64
C ARG A 212 -54.44 -5.84 -11.58
N GLY A 213 -54.11 -7.13 -11.73
CA GLY A 213 -54.53 -8.16 -10.77
C GLY A 213 -53.68 -8.27 -9.49
N VAL A 214 -52.52 -7.60 -9.45
CA VAL A 214 -51.53 -7.83 -8.39
C VAL A 214 -51.99 -7.32 -7.02
N TRP A 215 -52.68 -6.17 -6.98
CA TRP A 215 -53.20 -5.58 -5.75
C TRP A 215 -54.31 -6.44 -5.14
N GLU A 216 -55.24 -6.93 -5.98
CA GLU A 216 -56.27 -7.87 -5.56
C GLU A 216 -55.68 -9.19 -5.10
N SER A 217 -54.66 -9.70 -5.80
CA SER A 217 -53.93 -10.90 -5.38
C SER A 217 -53.26 -10.71 -4.01
N TRP A 218 -52.63 -9.56 -3.75
CA TRP A 218 -52.03 -9.26 -2.44
C TRP A 218 -53.09 -9.12 -1.34
N LEU A 219 -54.22 -8.50 -1.65
CA LEU A 219 -55.37 -8.40 -0.74
C LEU A 219 -55.91 -9.79 -0.38
N LYS A 220 -56.17 -10.63 -1.40
CA LYS A 220 -56.68 -12.00 -1.24
C LYS A 220 -55.71 -12.90 -0.47
N ARG A 221 -54.40 -12.79 -0.75
CA ARG A 221 -53.35 -13.59 -0.10
C ARG A 221 -52.87 -13.01 1.24
N LYS A 222 -53.35 -11.82 1.61
CA LYS A 222 -52.92 -11.05 2.78
C LYS A 222 -51.40 -10.91 2.89
N SER A 223 -50.73 -10.73 1.75
CA SER A 223 -49.27 -10.68 1.66
C SER A 223 -48.77 -9.88 0.46
N ILE A 224 -47.67 -9.15 0.64
CA ILE A 224 -47.01 -8.35 -0.40
C ILE A 224 -45.56 -8.80 -0.59
N ARG A 225 -44.94 -8.50 -1.74
CA ARG A 225 -43.53 -8.81 -2.01
C ARG A 225 -42.60 -7.99 -1.10
N TYR A 226 -41.51 -8.59 -0.65
CA TYR A 226 -40.61 -8.00 0.33
C TYR A 226 -39.98 -6.69 -0.11
N ASP A 227 -39.41 -6.62 -1.32
CA ASP A 227 -38.80 -5.40 -1.88
C ASP A 227 -39.76 -4.21 -1.90
N ILE A 228 -41.04 -4.45 -2.19
CA ILE A 228 -42.09 -3.42 -2.18
C ILE A 228 -42.41 -2.98 -0.76
N TRP A 229 -42.59 -3.92 0.18
CA TRP A 229 -42.77 -3.59 1.60
C TRP A 229 -41.54 -2.88 2.18
N ARG A 230 -40.33 -3.24 1.74
CA ARG A 230 -39.08 -2.66 2.21
C ARG A 230 -38.95 -1.18 1.81
N LYS A 231 -39.47 -0.81 0.63
CA LYS A 231 -39.49 0.57 0.12
C LYS A 231 -40.64 1.39 0.69
N TYR A 232 -41.87 0.88 0.64
CA TYR A 232 -43.08 1.67 0.95
C TYR A 232 -43.81 1.27 2.23
N GLY A 233 -43.42 0.18 2.88
CA GLY A 233 -44.07 -0.34 4.08
C GLY A 233 -43.71 0.42 5.35
N ASP A 234 -44.22 -0.09 6.48
CA ASP A 234 -43.82 0.37 7.81
C ASP A 234 -42.75 -0.57 8.37
N LEU A 235 -41.52 -0.07 8.49
CA LEU A 235 -40.36 -0.84 8.94
C LEU A 235 -40.35 -1.07 10.46
N ASN A 236 -41.21 -0.40 11.22
CA ASN A 236 -41.34 -0.61 12.67
C ASN A 236 -42.37 -1.72 12.99
N GLN A 237 -43.12 -2.18 11.99
CA GLN A 237 -44.13 -3.20 12.17
C GLN A 237 -43.50 -4.58 12.45
N LYS A 238 -44.04 -5.30 13.43
CA LYS A 238 -43.80 -6.73 13.61
C LYS A 238 -44.48 -7.49 12.47
N VAL A 239 -43.67 -8.09 11.60
CA VAL A 239 -44.13 -8.80 10.40
C VAL A 239 -43.63 -10.24 10.39
N GLU A 240 -44.24 -11.05 9.54
CA GLU A 240 -43.81 -12.41 9.24
C GLU A 240 -43.47 -12.55 7.76
N PHE A 241 -42.56 -13.45 7.45
CA PHE A 241 -42.06 -13.69 6.09
C PHE A 241 -42.39 -15.09 5.60
N LYS A 242 -42.60 -15.25 4.29
CA LYS A 242 -42.72 -16.55 3.62
C LYS A 242 -42.10 -16.51 2.23
N LEU A 243 -41.83 -17.67 1.63
CA LEU A 243 -41.47 -17.76 0.22
C LEU A 243 -42.71 -17.73 -0.70
N LYS A 244 -42.57 -17.27 -1.95
CA LYS A 244 -43.63 -17.06 -2.97
C LYS A 244 -44.66 -18.20 -3.09
N ASN A 245 -44.21 -19.45 -2.91
CA ASN A 245 -45.04 -20.65 -3.05
C ASN A 245 -45.09 -21.50 -1.75
N SER A 246 -44.83 -20.89 -0.60
CA SER A 246 -44.90 -21.54 0.71
C SER A 246 -46.13 -21.09 1.49
N ASN A 247 -46.66 -21.96 2.35
CA ASN A 247 -47.67 -21.61 3.35
C ASN A 247 -47.08 -21.44 4.75
N ILE A 248 -45.75 -21.60 4.90
CA ILE A 248 -45.04 -21.48 6.16
C ILE A 248 -44.61 -20.03 6.36
N TRP A 249 -45.02 -19.44 7.47
CA TRP A 249 -44.64 -18.11 7.91
C TRP A 249 -43.52 -18.19 8.96
N TYR A 250 -42.58 -17.25 8.88
CA TYR A 250 -41.43 -17.14 9.77
C TYR A 250 -41.46 -15.76 10.46
N PRO A 251 -41.19 -15.68 11.76
CA PRO A 251 -41.14 -14.40 12.46
C PRO A 251 -39.97 -13.56 11.95
N ARG A 252 -40.11 -12.23 11.99
CA ARG A 252 -39.03 -11.30 11.63
C ARG A 252 -37.79 -11.47 12.50
N PHE A 253 -37.97 -11.62 13.80
CA PHE A 253 -36.87 -11.75 14.76
C PHE A 253 -36.70 -13.21 15.16
N LEU A 254 -35.47 -13.73 15.05
CA LEU A 254 -35.08 -15.02 15.61
C LEU A 254 -34.40 -14.77 16.95
N ASN A 255 -34.99 -15.26 18.05
CA ASN A 255 -34.43 -15.13 19.39
C ASN A 255 -34.58 -16.44 20.20
N GLY A 256 -33.92 -16.50 21.36
CA GLY A 256 -33.98 -17.63 22.28
C GLY A 256 -33.67 -18.99 21.62
N LYS A 257 -34.54 -19.98 21.85
CA LYS A 257 -34.39 -21.35 21.29
C LYS A 257 -34.44 -21.39 19.75
N LEU A 258 -35.15 -20.44 19.13
CA LEU A 258 -35.25 -20.37 17.67
C LEU A 258 -33.92 -19.91 17.06
N LEU A 259 -33.32 -18.86 17.65
CA LEU A 259 -31.98 -18.41 17.28
C LEU A 259 -30.93 -19.49 17.51
N GLU A 260 -30.94 -20.15 18.68
CA GLU A 260 -30.03 -21.26 18.95
C GLU A 260 -30.15 -22.36 17.88
N SER A 261 -31.38 -22.72 17.49
CA SER A 261 -31.61 -23.73 16.47
C SER A 261 -31.08 -23.31 15.11
N PHE A 262 -31.24 -22.03 14.76
CA PHE A 262 -30.77 -21.44 13.51
C PHE A 262 -29.24 -21.38 13.44
N VAL A 263 -28.59 -20.95 14.52
CA VAL A 263 -27.12 -20.91 14.66
C VAL A 263 -26.53 -22.32 14.53
N LYS A 264 -27.13 -23.30 15.21
CA LYS A 264 -26.72 -24.71 15.10
C LYS A 264 -26.89 -25.24 13.68
N LEU A 265 -27.99 -24.89 13.00
CA LEU A 265 -28.21 -25.29 11.61
C LEU A 265 -27.14 -24.71 10.67
N CYS A 266 -26.72 -23.45 10.88
CA CYS A 266 -25.62 -22.84 10.12
C CYS A 266 -24.33 -23.65 10.27
N ALA A 267 -23.96 -24.00 11.51
CA ALA A 267 -22.77 -24.80 11.80
C ALA A 267 -22.84 -26.21 11.17
N TRP A 268 -23.97 -26.92 11.35
CA TRP A 268 -24.19 -28.23 10.75
C TRP A 268 -24.11 -28.20 9.22
N TYR A 269 -24.62 -27.14 8.59
CA TYR A 269 -24.56 -26.98 7.15
C TYR A 269 -23.16 -26.66 6.63
N ILE A 270 -22.35 -25.93 7.41
CA ILE A 270 -20.97 -25.63 7.04
C ILE A 270 -20.14 -26.91 7.06
N SER A 271 -20.29 -27.74 8.09
CA SER A 271 -19.58 -29.01 8.22
C SER A 271 -20.08 -30.05 7.20
N GLU A 272 -21.37 -30.41 7.26
CA GLU A 272 -21.88 -31.63 6.60
C GLU A 272 -22.90 -31.32 5.48
N GLY A 273 -23.13 -30.04 5.19
CA GLY A 273 -24.22 -29.57 4.35
C GLY A 273 -23.85 -29.33 2.88
N HIS A 274 -24.77 -29.71 2.01
CA HIS A 274 -24.67 -29.55 0.57
C HIS A 274 -25.93 -28.91 -0.01
N THR A 275 -25.85 -28.47 -1.27
CA THR A 275 -27.00 -27.97 -2.05
C THR A 275 -27.19 -28.81 -3.30
N ALA A 276 -28.41 -28.84 -3.82
CA ALA A 276 -28.73 -29.37 -5.14
C ALA A 276 -29.72 -28.44 -5.85
N ILE A 277 -29.87 -28.58 -7.17
CA ILE A 277 -30.67 -27.67 -8.03
C ILE A 277 -32.05 -27.34 -7.44
N SER A 278 -32.76 -28.33 -6.90
CA SER A 278 -34.10 -28.18 -6.32
C SER A 278 -34.14 -28.34 -4.79
N THR A 279 -32.98 -28.44 -4.13
CA THR A 279 -32.88 -28.66 -2.69
C THR A 279 -31.90 -27.65 -2.10
N PRO A 280 -32.40 -26.58 -1.44
CA PRO A 280 -31.54 -25.50 -0.97
C PRO A 280 -30.53 -25.99 0.06
N LEU A 281 -30.90 -26.99 0.87
CA LEU A 281 -30.04 -27.56 1.88
C LEU A 281 -30.31 -29.06 2.02
N TYR A 282 -29.27 -29.87 2.05
CA TYR A 282 -29.35 -31.22 2.60
C TYR A 282 -28.09 -31.58 3.37
N ILE A 283 -28.26 -32.39 4.42
CA ILE A 283 -27.16 -32.89 5.24
C ILE A 283 -27.25 -34.42 5.24
N SER A 284 -26.12 -35.06 4.98
CA SER A 284 -26.02 -36.53 4.98
C SER A 284 -25.41 -37.00 6.29
N GLN A 285 -26.08 -37.87 7.02
CA GLN A 285 -25.58 -38.39 8.31
C GLN A 285 -25.85 -39.88 8.48
N SER A 286 -25.01 -40.55 9.26
CA SER A 286 -25.28 -41.93 9.64
C SER A 286 -26.53 -42.00 10.54
N PRO A 287 -27.34 -43.08 10.46
CA PRO A 287 -28.52 -43.24 11.31
C PRO A 287 -28.24 -43.24 12.82
N SER A 288 -27.02 -43.65 13.21
CA SER A 288 -26.54 -43.64 14.61
C SER A 288 -25.78 -42.37 15.00
N GLY A 289 -25.61 -41.42 14.07
CA GLY A 289 -24.89 -40.16 14.27
C GLY A 289 -25.81 -39.01 14.69
N ASN A 290 -25.47 -37.79 14.25
CA ASN A 290 -26.15 -36.56 14.68
C ASN A 290 -27.49 -36.29 13.98
N ALA A 291 -27.98 -37.25 13.18
CA ALA A 291 -29.21 -37.14 12.39
C ALA A 291 -30.44 -36.72 13.23
N ARG A 292 -30.59 -37.25 14.45
CA ARG A 292 -31.73 -36.91 15.34
C ARG A 292 -31.73 -35.44 15.73
N GLU A 293 -30.55 -34.87 16.00
CA GLU A 293 -30.42 -33.46 16.36
C GLU A 293 -30.76 -32.59 15.17
N ILE A 294 -30.19 -32.86 13.99
CA ILE A 294 -30.44 -32.08 12.76
C ILE A 294 -31.93 -32.09 12.40
N ILE A 295 -32.60 -33.24 12.51
CA ILE A 295 -34.05 -33.33 12.28
C ILE A 295 -34.83 -32.47 13.29
N ARG A 296 -34.46 -32.47 14.58
CA ARG A 296 -35.10 -31.62 15.60
C ARG A 296 -34.90 -30.14 15.30
N LEU A 297 -33.69 -29.73 14.91
CA LEU A 297 -33.38 -28.34 14.54
C LEU A 297 -34.23 -27.88 13.36
N LEU A 298 -34.27 -28.67 12.28
CA LEU A 298 -35.08 -28.38 11.10
C LEU A 298 -36.59 -28.36 11.41
N LYS A 299 -37.07 -29.21 12.33
CA LYS A 299 -38.47 -29.14 12.80
C LYS A 299 -38.74 -27.87 13.59
N ALA A 300 -37.87 -27.51 14.53
CA ALA A 300 -37.99 -26.28 15.33
C ALA A 300 -38.02 -25.02 14.45
N LEU A 301 -37.28 -25.04 13.35
CA LEU A 301 -37.23 -23.96 12.36
C LEU A 301 -38.35 -24.03 11.30
N ASN A 302 -39.30 -24.97 11.37
CA ASN A 302 -40.28 -25.24 10.31
C ASN A 302 -39.64 -25.33 8.91
N ALA A 303 -38.48 -25.99 8.85
CA ALA A 303 -37.63 -26.10 7.68
C ALA A 303 -37.35 -27.56 7.28
N LEU A 304 -37.91 -28.56 7.98
CA LEU A 304 -37.72 -29.97 7.62
C LEU A 304 -38.38 -30.29 6.27
N GLY A 305 -37.60 -30.84 5.36
CA GLY A 305 -38.03 -31.44 4.10
C GLY A 305 -38.19 -32.96 4.21
N ARG A 306 -37.74 -33.69 3.19
CA ARG A 306 -37.69 -35.16 3.16
C ARG A 306 -36.48 -35.70 3.94
N VAL A 307 -36.72 -36.79 4.67
CA VAL A 307 -35.67 -37.65 5.24
C VAL A 307 -35.73 -38.98 4.49
N ALA A 308 -34.63 -39.39 3.87
CA ALA A 308 -34.57 -40.62 3.09
C ALA A 308 -33.25 -41.37 3.32
N TYR A 309 -33.30 -42.69 3.32
CA TYR A 309 -32.09 -43.51 3.24
C TYR A 309 -31.51 -43.42 1.83
N ASN A 310 -30.21 -43.25 1.75
CA ASN A 310 -29.48 -43.24 0.50
C ASN A 310 -28.32 -44.24 0.57
N LYS A 311 -28.15 -45.04 -0.49
CA LYS A 311 -26.98 -45.91 -0.63
C LYS A 311 -25.82 -45.04 -1.08
N GLY A 312 -24.80 -44.92 -0.24
CA GLY A 312 -23.58 -44.20 -0.61
C GLY A 312 -22.71 -45.06 -1.52
N TYR A 313 -22.09 -44.43 -2.51
CA TYR A 313 -21.05 -45.02 -3.33
C TYR A 313 -19.72 -44.40 -2.91
N SER A 314 -18.72 -45.22 -2.59
CA SER A 314 -17.37 -44.69 -2.40
C SER A 314 -16.81 -44.20 -3.74
N SER A 315 -15.82 -43.30 -3.71
CA SER A 315 -15.07 -42.90 -4.91
C SER A 315 -14.38 -44.06 -5.64
N LYS A 316 -14.35 -45.26 -5.04
CA LYS A 316 -13.86 -46.52 -5.62
C LYS A 316 -14.98 -47.53 -5.93
N GLY A 317 -16.25 -47.09 -6.00
CA GLY A 317 -17.39 -47.93 -6.38
C GLY A 317 -17.81 -49.00 -5.36
N ARG A 318 -17.34 -48.94 -4.10
CA ARG A 318 -17.76 -49.88 -3.05
C ARG A 318 -19.04 -49.40 -2.37
N ASN A 319 -19.95 -50.34 -2.08
CA ASN A 319 -21.14 -50.09 -1.24
C ASN A 319 -20.72 -49.55 0.12
N THR A 320 -21.12 -48.33 0.46
CA THR A 320 -20.95 -47.80 1.82
C THR A 320 -22.22 -48.04 2.65
N LYS A 321 -22.08 -48.02 3.98
CA LYS A 321 -23.23 -48.07 4.91
C LYS A 321 -24.28 -47.01 4.53
N ALA A 322 -25.56 -47.36 4.65
CA ALA A 322 -26.66 -46.46 4.31
C ALA A 322 -26.61 -45.18 5.17
N VAL A 323 -26.74 -44.02 4.53
CA VAL A 323 -26.78 -42.71 5.18
C VAL A 323 -28.18 -42.10 5.06
N LEU A 324 -28.59 -41.32 6.06
CA LEU A 324 -29.79 -40.51 5.99
C LEU A 324 -29.47 -39.20 5.27
N LYS A 325 -30.14 -38.96 4.15
CA LYS A 325 -30.19 -37.65 3.49
C LYS A 325 -31.35 -36.85 4.10
N ILE A 326 -31.01 -35.85 4.91
CA ILE A 326 -31.96 -34.97 5.59
C ILE A 326 -32.02 -33.66 4.80
N THR A 327 -33.13 -33.38 4.15
CA THR A 327 -33.29 -32.14 3.36
C THR A 327 -33.95 -31.03 4.19
N GLY A 328 -33.50 -29.79 3.97
CA GLY A 328 -34.10 -28.57 4.46
C GLY A 328 -34.86 -27.84 3.35
N ARG A 329 -35.93 -27.13 3.72
CA ARG A 329 -36.77 -26.31 2.84
C ARG A 329 -37.18 -25.02 3.54
N GLY A 330 -37.77 -24.09 2.79
CA GLY A 330 -38.27 -22.84 3.35
C GLY A 330 -37.19 -21.77 3.54
N LEU A 331 -37.58 -20.64 4.13
CA LEU A 331 -36.73 -19.45 4.23
C LEU A 331 -35.44 -19.69 5.04
N PRO A 332 -35.45 -20.38 6.20
CA PRO A 332 -34.21 -20.67 6.93
C PRO A 332 -33.20 -21.48 6.10
N ALA A 333 -33.67 -22.48 5.34
CA ALA A 333 -32.80 -23.31 4.50
C ALA A 333 -32.17 -22.50 3.34
N GLU A 334 -32.96 -21.64 2.71
CA GLU A 334 -32.47 -20.72 1.67
C GLU A 334 -31.41 -19.77 2.22
N ILE A 335 -31.66 -19.14 3.37
CA ILE A 335 -30.72 -18.23 4.02
C ILE A 335 -29.42 -18.95 4.34
N VAL A 336 -29.48 -20.07 5.07
CA VAL A 336 -28.29 -20.85 5.47
C VAL A 336 -27.46 -21.24 4.25
N SER A 337 -28.08 -21.75 3.19
CA SER A 337 -27.35 -22.19 2.00
C SER A 337 -26.61 -21.06 1.29
N ARG A 338 -27.19 -19.86 1.29
CA ARG A 338 -26.66 -18.67 0.59
C ARG A 338 -25.58 -17.96 1.39
N THR A 339 -25.75 -17.85 2.71
CA THR A 339 -24.82 -17.11 3.57
C THR A 339 -23.62 -17.96 3.99
N CYS A 340 -23.81 -19.27 4.15
CA CYS A 340 -22.72 -20.18 4.50
C CYS A 340 -21.94 -20.72 3.30
N GLY A 341 -22.42 -20.50 2.07
CA GLY A 341 -21.78 -20.95 0.82
C GLY A 341 -22.14 -22.38 0.36
N TYR A 342 -22.11 -22.59 -0.95
CA TYR A 342 -22.62 -23.82 -1.58
C TYR A 342 -21.59 -24.96 -1.69
N LEU A 343 -20.36 -24.64 -2.11
CA LEU A 343 -19.28 -25.60 -2.33
C LEU A 343 -18.38 -25.67 -1.10
N SER A 344 -17.78 -26.83 -0.83
CA SER A 344 -16.83 -27.02 0.29
C SER A 344 -15.67 -26.02 0.26
N SER A 345 -15.18 -25.68 -0.93
CA SER A 345 -14.10 -24.69 -1.14
C SER A 345 -14.54 -23.23 -0.99
N ASN A 346 -15.84 -22.96 -0.88
CA ASN A 346 -16.41 -21.62 -0.73
C ASN A 346 -17.36 -21.53 0.49
N LYS A 347 -17.23 -22.44 1.46
CA LYS A 347 -17.93 -22.30 2.74
C LYS A 347 -17.41 -21.08 3.49
N ALA A 348 -18.25 -20.42 4.27
CA ALA A 348 -17.86 -19.27 5.08
C ALA A 348 -18.72 -19.17 6.34
N ILE A 349 -18.22 -18.47 7.36
CA ILE A 349 -19.02 -18.07 8.52
C ILE A 349 -19.88 -16.86 8.09
N PRO A 350 -21.23 -16.91 8.25
CA PRO A 350 -22.08 -15.77 7.96
C PRO A 350 -21.75 -14.56 8.83
N TRP A 351 -21.82 -13.35 8.27
CA TRP A 351 -21.45 -12.10 8.95
C TRP A 351 -22.17 -11.92 10.30
N PHE A 352 -23.46 -12.26 10.36
CA PHE A 352 -24.27 -12.08 11.57
C PHE A 352 -23.82 -12.96 12.74
N ILE A 353 -23.06 -14.04 12.50
CA ILE A 353 -22.50 -14.85 13.60
C ILE A 353 -21.49 -14.04 14.41
N PHE A 354 -20.71 -13.15 13.78
CA PHE A 354 -19.73 -12.29 14.46
C PHE A 354 -20.40 -11.22 15.33
N ASP A 355 -21.64 -10.84 15.03
CA ASP A 355 -22.40 -9.81 15.77
C ASP A 355 -23.20 -10.38 16.96
N LEU A 356 -23.41 -11.70 16.98
CA LEU A 356 -24.12 -12.38 18.06
C LEU A 356 -23.29 -12.38 19.35
N SER A 357 -23.97 -12.47 20.49
CA SER A 357 -23.30 -12.56 21.79
C SER A 357 -22.35 -13.77 21.90
N PRO A 358 -21.32 -13.72 22.77
CA PRO A 358 -20.36 -14.82 22.95
C PRO A 358 -21.02 -16.17 23.24
N LYS A 359 -22.21 -16.17 23.84
CA LYS A 359 -23.03 -17.37 24.07
C LYS A 359 -23.35 -18.09 22.77
N TYR A 360 -23.91 -17.39 21.77
CA TYR A 360 -24.28 -18.03 20.49
C TYR A 360 -23.07 -18.31 19.61
N GLN A 361 -22.04 -17.46 19.65
CA GLN A 361 -20.76 -17.73 18.96
C GLN A 361 -20.12 -19.03 19.46
N LYS A 362 -20.09 -19.27 20.79
CA LYS A 362 -19.61 -20.53 21.37
C LYS A 362 -20.50 -21.72 21.00
N ILE A 363 -21.82 -21.55 20.92
CA ILE A 363 -22.74 -22.61 20.43
C ILE A 363 -22.42 -22.97 18.99
N PHE A 364 -22.17 -21.96 18.14
CA PHE A 364 -21.77 -22.17 16.75
C PHE A 364 -20.47 -22.97 16.66
N ILE A 365 -19.40 -22.53 17.34
CA ILE A 365 -18.09 -23.20 17.35
C ILE A 365 -18.21 -24.65 17.82
N LYS A 366 -18.89 -24.90 18.95
CA LYS A 366 -19.08 -26.26 19.49
C LYS A 366 -19.84 -27.16 18.52
N THR A 367 -20.84 -26.62 17.83
CA THR A 367 -21.63 -27.40 16.86
C THR A 367 -20.83 -27.69 15.60
N LEU A 368 -20.02 -26.73 15.15
CA LEU A 368 -19.12 -26.89 14.01
C LEU A 368 -18.13 -28.05 14.26
N LEU A 369 -17.52 -28.05 15.45
CA LEU A 369 -16.62 -29.10 15.94
C LEU A 369 -17.32 -30.47 16.07
N LYS A 370 -18.59 -30.49 16.47
CA LYS A 370 -19.35 -31.73 16.54
C LYS A 370 -19.62 -32.36 15.17
N GLY A 371 -19.60 -31.56 14.10
CA GLY A 371 -19.74 -32.03 12.72
C GLY A 371 -18.46 -32.64 12.18
N ASP A 372 -17.45 -31.80 11.91
CA ASP A 372 -16.21 -32.20 11.23
C ASP A 372 -14.96 -32.11 12.13
N GLY A 373 -15.13 -31.84 13.42
CA GLY A 373 -14.01 -31.77 14.35
C GLY A 373 -13.53 -33.16 14.77
N ALA A 374 -12.24 -33.41 14.61
CA ALA A 374 -11.57 -34.53 15.23
C ALA A 374 -11.17 -34.13 16.66
N GLU A 375 -11.74 -34.81 17.66
CA GLU A 375 -11.44 -34.55 19.06
C GLU A 375 -10.26 -35.40 19.55
N TYR A 376 -9.28 -34.72 20.15
CA TYR A 376 -8.14 -35.33 20.83
C TYR A 376 -8.14 -34.94 22.31
N SER A 377 -7.29 -35.57 23.12
CA SER A 377 -7.21 -35.30 24.56
C SER A 377 -6.91 -33.83 24.85
N LYS A 378 -6.08 -33.19 24.03
CA LYS A 378 -5.59 -31.82 24.22
C LYS A 378 -6.21 -30.79 23.27
N TYR A 379 -6.72 -31.17 22.11
CA TYR A 379 -7.18 -30.20 21.12
C TYR A 379 -8.30 -30.79 20.25
N TRP A 380 -8.92 -29.92 19.46
CA TRP A 380 -9.79 -30.30 18.36
C TRP A 380 -9.15 -29.88 17.05
N ASP A 381 -9.16 -30.74 16.03
CA ASP A 381 -8.74 -30.38 14.68
C ASP A 381 -9.98 -30.24 13.79
N TYR A 382 -10.18 -29.06 13.19
CA TYR A 382 -11.23 -28.81 12.21
C TYR A 382 -10.60 -28.61 10.82
N SER A 383 -10.97 -29.46 9.86
CA SER A 383 -10.41 -29.40 8.50
C SER A 383 -11.36 -28.74 7.51
N THR A 384 -10.85 -27.87 6.64
CA THR A 384 -11.61 -27.30 5.53
C THR A 384 -10.75 -27.11 4.28
N THR A 385 -11.39 -26.98 3.12
CA THR A 385 -10.74 -26.57 1.86
C THR A 385 -11.06 -25.13 1.49
N SER A 386 -11.88 -24.43 2.29
CA SER A 386 -12.21 -23.03 2.10
C SER A 386 -11.26 -22.12 2.89
N ARG A 387 -10.53 -21.25 2.18
CA ARG A 387 -9.72 -20.20 2.81
C ARG A 387 -10.59 -19.22 3.60
N LYS A 388 -11.77 -18.88 3.07
CA LYS A 388 -12.73 -17.98 3.76
C LYS A 388 -13.24 -18.56 5.07
N LEU A 389 -13.53 -19.86 5.11
CA LEU A 389 -13.93 -20.52 6.34
C LEU A 389 -12.78 -20.60 7.33
N SER A 390 -11.57 -20.91 6.86
CA SER A 390 -10.38 -20.95 7.71
C SER A 390 -10.12 -19.57 8.36
N THR A 391 -10.03 -18.50 7.57
CA THR A 391 -9.83 -17.13 8.08
C THR A 391 -10.99 -16.68 8.97
N GLY A 392 -12.24 -16.95 8.58
CA GLY A 392 -13.42 -16.58 9.38
C GLY A 392 -13.49 -17.30 10.71
N LEU A 393 -13.17 -18.60 10.73
CA LEU A 393 -13.10 -19.38 11.97
C LEU A 393 -11.97 -18.89 12.86
N SER A 394 -10.78 -18.61 12.30
CA SER A 394 -9.69 -17.99 13.05
C SER A 394 -10.10 -16.67 13.71
N LEU A 395 -10.81 -15.80 12.98
CA LEU A 395 -11.31 -14.53 13.53
C LEU A 395 -12.32 -14.74 14.66
N LEU A 396 -13.29 -15.66 14.47
CA LEU A 396 -14.29 -15.98 15.48
C LEU A 396 -13.66 -16.59 16.75
N LEU A 397 -12.61 -17.39 16.58
CA LEU A 397 -11.83 -17.96 17.68
C LEU A 397 -11.07 -16.86 18.43
N SER A 398 -10.45 -15.90 17.73
CA SER A 398 -9.81 -14.73 18.35
C SER A 398 -10.79 -13.86 19.12
N GLN A 399 -12.01 -13.64 18.62
CA GLN A 399 -13.08 -12.93 19.36
C GLN A 399 -13.54 -13.67 20.62
N ASN A 400 -13.39 -15.00 20.66
CA ASN A 400 -13.79 -15.82 21.81
C ASN A 400 -12.60 -16.26 22.66
N ASN A 401 -11.42 -15.65 22.47
CA ASN A 401 -10.18 -15.94 23.19
C ASN A 401 -9.76 -17.42 23.16
N PHE A 402 -10.07 -18.14 22.09
CA PHE A 402 -9.55 -19.49 21.87
C PHE A 402 -8.09 -19.44 21.39
N ARG A 403 -7.26 -20.33 21.93
CA ARG A 403 -5.92 -20.58 21.35
C ARG A 403 -6.06 -21.54 20.18
N PHE A 404 -5.44 -21.21 19.05
CA PHE A 404 -5.46 -22.06 17.87
C PHE A 404 -4.19 -21.96 17.02
N ALA A 405 -4.02 -22.91 16.11
CA ALA A 405 -3.03 -22.92 15.04
C ALA A 405 -3.72 -23.32 13.73
N VAL A 406 -3.14 -22.95 12.58
CA VAL A 406 -3.66 -23.33 11.27
C VAL A 406 -2.53 -24.00 10.49
N TYR A 407 -2.75 -25.24 10.06
CA TYR A 407 -1.82 -26.02 9.27
C TYR A 407 -2.36 -26.18 7.85
N THR A 408 -1.49 -26.08 6.85
CA THR A 408 -1.87 -26.27 5.45
C THR A 408 -1.19 -27.49 4.86
N GLU A 409 -1.97 -28.38 4.26
CA GLU A 409 -1.49 -29.58 3.56
C GLU A 409 -1.95 -29.59 2.10
N LYS A 410 -1.07 -29.99 1.18
CA LYS A 410 -1.42 -30.22 -0.23
C LYS A 410 -2.10 -31.58 -0.36
N VAL A 411 -3.37 -31.63 -0.80
CA VAL A 411 -4.12 -32.89 -0.93
C VAL A 411 -4.35 -33.23 -2.41
N GLY A 412 -3.71 -34.30 -2.90
CA GLY A 412 -3.96 -34.88 -4.23
C GLY A 412 -2.89 -35.89 -4.71
N ARG A 413 -3.33 -37.01 -5.30
CA ARG A 413 -2.48 -37.91 -6.13
C ARG A 413 -2.67 -37.48 -7.60
N ASN A 414 -1.58 -37.11 -8.26
CA ASN A 414 -1.47 -36.60 -9.64
C ASN A 414 -1.84 -35.12 -9.87
N SER A 415 -0.96 -34.45 -10.62
CA SER A 415 -0.63 -33.02 -10.62
C SER A 415 -1.67 -32.01 -11.13
N LYS A 416 -2.89 -32.41 -11.50
CA LYS A 416 -3.83 -31.49 -12.20
C LYS A 416 -4.91 -30.85 -11.33
N ASN A 417 -5.18 -31.31 -10.10
CA ASN A 417 -6.26 -30.78 -9.24
C ASN A 417 -5.92 -30.87 -7.73
N CYS A 418 -4.69 -30.54 -7.34
CA CYS A 418 -4.29 -30.53 -5.93
C CYS A 418 -4.95 -29.33 -5.22
N ARG A 419 -5.73 -29.56 -4.17
CA ARG A 419 -6.34 -28.49 -3.35
C ARG A 419 -5.68 -28.48 -1.97
N ASN A 420 -5.41 -27.29 -1.44
CA ASN A 420 -4.94 -27.14 -0.07
C ASN A 420 -6.07 -27.50 0.90
N ARG A 421 -5.73 -28.28 1.93
CA ARG A 421 -6.57 -28.51 3.11
C ARG A 421 -5.98 -27.70 4.27
N PHE A 422 -6.84 -26.92 4.92
CA PHE A 422 -6.53 -26.13 6.11
C PHE A 422 -7.06 -26.86 7.34
N THR A 423 -6.17 -27.21 8.26
CA THR A 423 -6.51 -27.83 9.54
C THR A 423 -6.34 -26.78 10.63
N ILE A 424 -7.46 -26.32 11.19
CA ILE A 424 -7.50 -25.40 12.33
C ILE A 424 -7.49 -26.23 13.61
N ARG A 425 -6.36 -26.22 14.32
CA ARG A 425 -6.20 -26.87 15.63
C ARG A 425 -6.60 -25.91 16.73
N ILE A 426 -7.63 -26.24 17.48
CA ILE A 426 -8.18 -25.45 18.59
C ILE A 426 -7.80 -26.15 19.89
N PHE A 427 -7.01 -25.48 20.74
CA PHE A 427 -6.49 -26.07 21.97
C PHE A 427 -7.53 -26.02 23.09
N LYS A 428 -7.64 -27.11 23.86
CA LYS A 428 -8.40 -27.15 25.12
C LYS A 428 -7.64 -26.36 26.18
N GLU A 429 -8.34 -25.83 27.18
CA GLU A 429 -7.73 -25.09 28.29
C GLU A 429 -6.51 -25.85 28.85
N ASN A 430 -5.37 -25.17 29.01
CA ASN A 430 -4.05 -25.68 29.47
C ASN A 430 -3.19 -26.52 28.50
N SER A 431 -3.52 -26.62 27.21
CA SER A 431 -2.81 -27.54 26.28
C SER A 431 -2.05 -26.91 25.10
N GLY A 432 -1.95 -25.58 25.06
CA GLY A 432 -1.31 -24.84 23.96
C GLY A 432 0.22 -25.00 23.90
N PRO A 433 0.86 -24.52 22.82
CA PRO A 433 2.32 -24.57 22.66
C PRO A 433 3.05 -23.85 23.82
N LYS A 434 4.15 -24.45 24.27
CA LYS A 434 4.91 -24.06 25.48
C LYS A 434 5.66 -22.72 25.37
N LYS A 435 5.90 -22.21 24.17
CA LYS A 435 6.56 -20.91 23.92
C LYS A 435 5.75 -20.09 22.92
N THR A 436 5.24 -18.94 23.37
CA THR A 436 4.58 -17.95 22.51
C THR A 436 4.96 -16.57 23.03
N TYR A 437 5.60 -15.75 22.19
CA TYR A 437 5.74 -14.32 22.47
C TYR A 437 4.51 -13.60 21.95
N PHE A 438 3.90 -12.77 22.79
CA PHE A 438 2.77 -11.93 22.42
C PHE A 438 2.80 -10.65 23.22
N VAL A 439 2.26 -9.59 22.64
CA VAL A 439 2.01 -8.33 23.32
C VAL A 439 0.59 -7.93 22.98
N ASN A 440 -0.23 -7.74 24.02
CA ASN A 440 -1.66 -7.46 23.92
C ASN A 440 -2.38 -8.41 22.95
N ASP A 441 -2.88 -7.89 21.83
CA ASP A 441 -3.73 -8.61 20.87
C ASP A 441 -2.96 -9.30 19.75
N PHE A 442 -1.62 -9.21 19.73
CA PHE A 442 -0.79 -9.73 18.66
C PHE A 442 0.29 -10.67 19.18
N GLU A 443 0.65 -11.65 18.36
CA GLU A 443 1.62 -12.69 18.73
C GLU A 443 2.57 -13.06 17.60
N ALA A 444 3.75 -13.53 17.99
CA ALA A 444 4.81 -13.95 17.08
C ALA A 444 4.57 -15.38 16.59
N ARG A 445 4.63 -15.59 15.28
CA ARG A 445 4.36 -16.87 14.62
C ARG A 445 5.47 -17.25 13.67
N ILE A 446 6.05 -18.42 13.94
CA ILE A 446 7.24 -18.94 13.27
C ILE A 446 6.94 -19.11 11.78
N CYS A 447 7.83 -18.61 10.94
CA CYS A 447 7.86 -18.85 9.49
C CYS A 447 8.43 -20.25 9.23
N LEU A 448 7.60 -21.13 8.68
CA LEU A 448 7.93 -22.52 8.34
C LEU A 448 8.24 -22.72 6.84
N GLY A 449 8.11 -21.66 6.03
CA GLY A 449 8.58 -21.72 4.65
C GLY A 449 8.08 -20.60 3.76
N VAL A 450 8.83 -20.34 2.70
CA VAL A 450 8.51 -19.35 1.66
C VAL A 450 8.60 -20.06 0.31
N GLU A 451 7.47 -20.31 -0.34
CA GLU A 451 7.39 -20.99 -1.63
C GLU A 451 7.11 -19.98 -2.76
N LYS A 452 8.00 -19.90 -3.76
CA LYS A 452 7.78 -19.09 -4.97
C LYS A 452 6.76 -19.72 -5.91
N PHE A 453 5.93 -18.91 -6.56
CA PHE A 453 4.98 -19.36 -7.58
C PHE A 453 4.66 -18.26 -8.61
N ASN A 454 4.20 -18.66 -9.79
CA ASN A 454 3.82 -17.73 -10.85
C ASN A 454 2.38 -17.24 -10.66
N TYR A 455 2.19 -15.92 -10.69
CA TYR A 455 0.91 -15.26 -10.55
C TYR A 455 0.37 -14.82 -11.92
N ASP A 456 -0.80 -15.32 -12.31
CA ASP A 456 -1.33 -15.26 -13.68
C ASP A 456 -2.27 -14.08 -13.96
N ARG A 457 -2.54 -13.24 -12.95
CA ARG A 457 -3.44 -12.08 -13.09
C ARG A 457 -2.69 -10.82 -13.52
N GLU A 458 -3.44 -9.89 -14.08
CA GLU A 458 -2.93 -8.58 -14.55
C GLU A 458 -2.71 -7.59 -13.40
N TYR A 459 -3.36 -7.80 -12.25
CA TYR A 459 -3.28 -6.89 -11.11
C TYR A 459 -2.92 -7.60 -9.82
N GLU A 460 -2.15 -6.91 -8.99
CA GLU A 460 -1.99 -7.17 -7.56
C GLU A 460 -2.67 -6.05 -6.76
N TYR A 461 -2.97 -6.32 -5.49
CA TYR A 461 -3.96 -5.54 -4.74
C TYR A 461 -3.47 -5.12 -3.37
N ASP A 462 -3.90 -3.94 -2.93
CA ASP A 462 -3.52 -3.36 -1.65
C ASP A 462 -4.61 -2.40 -1.12
N ILE A 463 -4.51 -2.06 0.17
CA ILE A 463 -5.44 -1.18 0.90
C ILE A 463 -4.64 -0.17 1.72
N SER A 464 -4.90 1.11 1.50
CA SER A 464 -4.41 2.18 2.38
C SER A 464 -5.41 2.42 3.51
N VAL A 465 -4.91 2.60 4.74
CA VAL A 465 -5.71 2.68 5.96
C VAL A 465 -5.51 3.97 6.72
N ASP A 466 -6.48 4.40 7.52
CA ASP A 466 -6.44 5.68 8.23
C ASP A 466 -5.63 5.64 9.53
N LEU A 467 -4.42 5.07 9.48
CA LEU A 467 -3.46 5.03 10.59
C LEU A 467 -2.02 5.21 10.08
N PRO A 468 -1.11 5.82 10.86
CA PRO A 468 0.27 6.12 10.44
C PRO A 468 1.08 4.91 9.93
N GLN A 469 0.85 3.75 10.54
CA GLN A 469 1.55 2.50 10.27
C GLN A 469 1.06 1.76 9.02
N GLU A 470 0.02 2.30 8.35
CA GLU A 470 -0.57 1.77 7.10
C GLU A 470 -0.60 0.23 7.07
N ASN A 471 -1.33 -0.43 7.98
CA ASN A 471 -1.38 -1.89 8.02
C ASN A 471 -2.79 -2.45 8.14
N PHE A 472 -2.94 -3.72 7.80
CA PHE A 472 -4.18 -4.45 8.03
C PHE A 472 -3.96 -5.95 8.23
N VAL A 473 -4.93 -6.59 8.88
CA VAL A 473 -4.94 -8.02 9.16
C VAL A 473 -5.58 -8.80 8.01
N GLY A 474 -4.92 -9.86 7.55
CA GLY A 474 -5.47 -10.78 6.55
C GLY A 474 -4.77 -12.13 6.50
N GLY A 475 -4.97 -12.86 5.41
CA GLY A 475 -4.41 -14.20 5.19
C GLY A 475 -5.13 -15.33 5.93
N ALA A 476 -4.79 -16.56 5.56
CA ALA A 476 -5.28 -17.76 6.25
C ALA A 476 -4.44 -17.96 7.52
N GLY A 477 -4.67 -17.12 8.52
CA GLY A 477 -3.85 -17.06 9.74
C GLY A 477 -3.84 -15.72 10.45
N LEU A 478 -4.51 -14.71 9.90
CA LEU A 478 -4.61 -13.36 10.45
C LEU A 478 -3.23 -12.69 10.63
N LEU A 479 -2.37 -12.83 9.62
CA LEU A 479 -1.07 -12.15 9.53
C LEU A 479 -1.28 -10.64 9.28
N VAL A 480 -0.32 -9.84 9.73
CA VAL A 480 -0.36 -8.37 9.54
C VAL A 480 0.50 -7.95 8.34
N PHE A 481 -0.10 -7.22 7.42
CA PHE A 481 0.49 -6.71 6.18
C PHE A 481 0.86 -5.23 6.31
N HIS A 482 2.02 -4.81 5.79
CA HIS A 482 2.56 -3.44 5.92
C HIS A 482 2.56 -2.66 4.61
N ASN A 483 2.71 -1.34 4.77
CA ASN A 483 2.85 -0.40 3.70
C ASN A 483 3.90 0.74 4.02
N THR A 484 5.12 0.75 3.45
CA THR A 484 6.20 1.73 3.76
C THR A 484 6.06 3.15 3.16
N PRO A 485 6.33 4.24 3.92
CA PRO A 485 6.39 5.62 3.42
C PRO A 485 7.76 6.04 2.83
N PHE A 486 7.76 7.07 1.97
CA PHE A 486 8.97 7.77 1.48
C PHE A 486 9.42 8.81 2.52
N SER A 487 10.67 8.78 2.98
CA SER A 487 11.19 9.71 4.00
C SER A 487 12.62 10.19 3.71
N ASN A 488 12.98 11.37 4.22
CA ASN A 488 14.32 11.97 4.14
C ASN A 488 14.69 12.54 5.51
N ILE A 489 15.98 12.56 5.84
CA ILE A 489 16.56 13.24 6.99
C ILE A 489 17.72 14.12 6.54
N THR A 490 17.86 15.29 7.16
CA THR A 490 19.02 16.18 6.97
C THR A 490 19.69 16.33 8.31
N LEU A 491 21.01 16.16 8.31
CA LEU A 491 21.84 16.06 9.49
C LEU A 491 22.93 17.12 9.43
N ASP A 492 23.02 17.91 10.49
CA ASP A 492 24.16 18.76 10.76
C ASP A 492 25.13 17.97 11.65
N LEU A 493 26.42 17.93 11.27
CA LEU A 493 27.46 17.29 12.09
C LEU A 493 28.01 18.24 13.15
N LYS A 494 27.68 19.54 13.04
CA LYS A 494 28.04 20.57 14.01
C LYS A 494 26.80 21.38 14.37
N VAL A 495 26.69 21.79 15.63
CA VAL A 495 25.62 22.70 16.07
C VAL A 495 25.69 23.97 15.21
N PRO A 496 24.61 24.34 14.49
CA PRO A 496 24.61 25.55 13.69
C PRO A 496 24.83 26.79 14.56
N ASP A 497 25.68 27.72 14.12
CA ASP A 497 26.05 28.92 14.89
C ASP A 497 24.84 29.71 15.40
N PHE A 498 23.77 29.80 14.60
CA PHE A 498 22.57 30.54 14.98
C PHE A 498 21.74 29.88 16.10
N MET A 499 21.93 28.59 16.36
CA MET A 499 21.28 27.85 17.45
C MET A 499 22.18 27.69 18.67
N LYS A 500 23.49 27.88 18.51
CA LYS A 500 24.50 27.56 19.52
C LYS A 500 24.16 28.12 20.91
N ASP A 501 23.74 29.39 20.96
CA ASP A 501 23.40 30.07 22.21
C ASP A 501 21.89 30.00 22.55
N GLU A 502 21.08 29.30 21.74
CA GLU A 502 19.67 29.11 22.02
C GLU A 502 19.48 28.04 23.11
N PRO A 503 18.58 28.26 24.09
CA PRO A 503 18.31 27.26 25.11
C PRO A 503 17.64 26.01 24.52
N VAL A 504 18.03 24.82 24.99
CA VAL A 504 17.46 23.57 24.50
C VAL A 504 16.04 23.34 25.02
N ILE A 505 15.24 22.63 24.23
CA ILE A 505 13.89 22.22 24.62
C ILE A 505 13.87 20.69 24.81
N ILE A 506 13.65 20.24 26.04
CA ILE A 506 13.56 18.81 26.38
C ILE A 506 12.19 18.55 27.03
N GLY A 507 11.43 17.60 26.48
CA GLY A 507 10.09 17.29 27.00
C GLY A 507 9.06 18.42 26.83
N GLY A 508 9.37 19.45 26.04
CA GLY A 508 8.54 20.66 25.87
C GLY A 508 8.92 21.81 26.80
N GLU A 509 9.86 21.60 27.72
CA GLU A 509 10.36 22.61 28.65
C GLU A 509 11.67 23.22 28.13
N VAL A 510 11.79 24.54 28.26
CA VAL A 510 13.02 25.28 27.94
C VAL A 510 13.98 25.12 29.11
N LEU A 511 15.20 24.64 28.86
CA LEU A 511 16.23 24.45 29.88
C LEU A 511 17.25 25.60 29.89
N GLU A 512 18.10 25.67 30.91
CA GLU A 512 19.19 26.65 30.97
C GLU A 512 20.35 26.31 30.02
N ALA A 513 20.58 25.02 29.77
CA ALA A 513 21.60 24.54 28.84
C ALA A 513 21.29 24.97 27.41
N THR A 514 22.33 25.29 26.65
CA THR A 514 22.24 25.76 25.26
C THR A 514 22.54 24.65 24.26
N TYR A 515 22.07 24.75 23.01
CA TYR A 515 22.34 23.73 21.99
C TYR A 515 23.85 23.53 21.76
N GLY A 516 24.67 24.56 21.93
CA GLY A 516 26.12 24.51 21.80
C GLY A 516 26.81 23.56 22.79
N GLU A 517 26.16 23.23 23.90
CA GLU A 517 26.67 22.30 24.91
C GLU A 517 26.47 20.82 24.52
N PHE A 518 25.65 20.52 23.50
CA PHE A 518 25.26 19.15 23.11
C PHE A 518 25.94 18.63 21.84
N GLN A 519 27.14 19.14 21.51
CA GLN A 519 27.89 18.68 20.34
C GLN A 519 28.29 17.20 20.46
N GLU A 520 28.60 16.72 21.67
CA GLU A 520 28.96 15.33 21.91
C GLU A 520 27.78 14.39 21.61
N GLU A 521 26.57 14.73 22.05
CA GLU A 521 25.35 13.96 21.78
C GLU A 521 25.00 13.96 20.29
N MET A 522 25.21 15.08 19.59
CA MET A 522 25.07 15.12 18.12
C MET A 522 26.05 14.17 17.44
N ASN A 523 27.32 14.12 17.88
CA ASN A 523 28.32 13.20 17.34
C ASN A 523 27.94 11.74 17.61
N ILE A 524 27.47 11.42 18.82
CA ILE A 524 26.97 10.08 19.18
C ILE A 524 25.84 9.66 18.25
N PHE A 525 24.85 10.53 18.04
CA PHE A 525 23.71 10.23 17.17
C PHE A 525 24.13 10.01 15.72
N ASN A 526 24.94 10.92 15.15
CA ASN A 526 25.39 10.84 13.77
C ASN A 526 26.25 9.59 13.52
N LYS A 527 27.14 9.26 14.46
CA LYS A 527 27.96 8.04 14.40
C LYS A 527 27.09 6.78 14.43
N ALA A 528 26.18 6.68 15.40
CA ALA A 528 25.29 5.53 15.53
C ALA A 528 24.41 5.33 14.28
N LEU A 529 23.91 6.43 13.71
CA LEU A 529 23.12 6.38 12.49
C LEU A 529 23.95 5.92 11.28
N ALA A 530 25.17 6.43 11.13
CA ALA A 530 26.09 6.01 10.07
C ALA A 530 26.48 4.53 10.21
N GLU A 531 26.75 4.07 11.43
CA GLU A 531 27.02 2.65 11.75
C GLU A 531 25.88 1.74 11.30
N VAL A 532 24.64 2.08 11.64
CA VAL A 532 23.46 1.31 11.23
C VAL A 532 23.30 1.34 9.71
N MET A 533 23.47 2.50 9.07
CA MET A 533 23.37 2.62 7.61
C MET A 533 24.46 1.84 6.86
N LEU A 534 25.66 1.72 7.45
CA LEU A 534 26.78 0.96 6.93
C LEU A 534 26.61 -0.54 7.13
N GLU A 535 26.01 -0.97 8.24
CA GLU A 535 25.63 -2.36 8.49
C GLU A 535 24.60 -2.81 7.45
N GLY A 536 23.61 -1.96 7.18
CA GLY A 536 22.50 -2.25 6.29
C GLY A 536 21.40 -3.07 6.98
N ASP A 537 20.49 -3.63 6.19
CA ASP A 537 19.47 -4.55 6.70
C ASP A 537 20.09 -5.90 7.12
N ALA A 538 19.26 -6.83 7.60
CA ALA A 538 19.72 -8.16 8.03
C ALA A 538 20.43 -9.00 6.94
N CYS A 539 20.35 -8.58 5.67
CA CYS A 539 21.03 -9.19 4.53
C CYS A 539 22.18 -8.31 3.99
N GLY A 540 22.51 -7.22 4.67
CA GLY A 540 23.51 -6.24 4.24
C GLY A 540 23.07 -5.38 3.06
N ARG A 541 21.75 -5.24 2.82
CA ARG A 541 21.23 -4.27 1.84
C ARG A 541 21.28 -2.87 2.42
N THR A 542 21.49 -1.90 1.56
CA THR A 542 21.34 -0.49 1.96
C THR A 542 19.87 -0.16 2.24
N PHE A 543 19.62 0.74 3.18
CA PHE A 543 18.27 1.28 3.40
C PHE A 543 17.90 2.24 2.28
N THR A 544 16.74 2.03 1.65
CA THR A 544 16.21 2.99 0.66
C THR A 544 15.73 4.28 1.33
N PHE A 545 15.18 4.18 2.54
CA PHE A 545 14.67 5.30 3.33
C PHE A 545 15.03 5.15 4.82
N PRO A 546 15.18 6.26 5.58
CA PRO A 546 15.17 7.64 5.09
C PRO A 546 16.41 7.94 4.23
N ILE A 547 16.29 8.84 3.24
CA ILE A 547 17.45 9.34 2.50
C ILE A 547 18.19 10.34 3.40
N PRO A 548 19.47 10.12 3.74
CA PRO A 548 20.24 11.06 4.56
C PRO A 548 20.93 12.12 3.70
N THR A 549 20.99 13.34 4.24
CA THR A 549 21.72 14.50 3.69
C THR A 549 22.60 15.11 4.76
N ILE A 550 23.86 15.39 4.44
CA ILE A 550 24.84 16.04 5.33
C ILE A 550 25.17 17.42 4.80
N ASN A 551 25.15 18.40 5.68
CA ASN A 551 25.56 19.77 5.39
C ASN A 551 27.07 19.93 5.64
N ILE A 552 27.80 20.39 4.62
CA ILE A 552 29.25 20.66 4.70
C ILE A 552 29.47 22.17 4.78
N THR A 553 29.82 22.66 5.97
CA THR A 553 30.07 24.08 6.26
C THR A 553 31.56 24.43 6.20
N ARG A 554 31.90 25.72 6.30
CA ARG A 554 33.30 26.19 6.25
C ARG A 554 34.15 25.71 7.43
N ASP A 555 33.49 25.50 8.56
CA ASP A 555 34.06 25.07 9.84
C ASP A 555 33.88 23.57 10.08
N PHE A 556 33.60 22.81 9.02
CA PHE A 556 33.38 21.36 9.06
C PHE A 556 34.63 20.60 9.52
N GLU A 557 34.47 19.75 10.52
CA GLU A 557 35.56 19.00 11.15
C GLU A 557 35.85 17.68 10.41
N TRP A 558 36.56 17.76 9.29
CA TRP A 558 36.84 16.62 8.40
C TRP A 558 37.49 15.38 9.06
N GLY A 559 38.17 15.56 10.21
CA GLY A 559 38.88 14.49 10.90
C GLY A 559 38.13 13.83 12.06
N ASP A 560 36.90 14.28 12.36
CA ASP A 560 36.09 13.70 13.44
C ASP A 560 35.68 12.24 13.14
N GLU A 561 35.55 11.41 14.18
CA GLU A 561 35.25 9.99 14.04
C GLU A 561 33.85 9.74 13.44
N ALA A 562 32.84 10.53 13.83
CA ALA A 562 31.49 10.42 13.29
C ALA A 562 31.46 10.83 11.81
N VAL A 563 32.22 11.87 11.45
CA VAL A 563 32.41 12.29 10.05
C VAL A 563 33.02 11.16 9.22
N MET A 564 34.11 10.54 9.70
CA MET A 564 34.74 9.43 8.97
C MET A 564 33.79 8.25 8.76
N LYS A 565 32.93 7.94 9.73
CA LYS A 565 31.91 6.89 9.59
C LYS A 565 30.85 7.21 8.52
N VAL A 566 30.45 8.47 8.43
CA VAL A 566 29.55 8.96 7.38
C VAL A 566 30.19 8.79 5.99
N PHE A 567 31.47 9.16 5.85
CA PHE A 567 32.19 8.99 4.59
C PHE A 567 32.44 7.53 4.23
N GLU A 568 32.65 6.64 5.21
CA GLU A 568 32.72 5.19 4.99
C GLU A 568 31.40 4.66 4.40
N THR A 569 30.27 5.13 4.92
CA THR A 569 28.94 4.79 4.39
C THR A 569 28.78 5.27 2.95
N SER A 570 29.29 6.45 2.63
CA SER A 570 29.27 7.00 1.27
C SER A 570 30.18 6.23 0.31
N ALA A 571 31.34 5.79 0.78
CA ALA A 571 32.27 4.99 -0.01
C ALA A 571 31.68 3.64 -0.39
N ARG A 572 30.93 3.01 0.55
CA ARG A 572 30.30 1.70 0.37
C ARG A 572 28.99 1.75 -0.41
N TYR A 573 28.06 2.60 -0.01
CA TYR A 573 26.69 2.60 -0.56
C TYR A 573 26.33 3.87 -1.33
N GLY A 574 27.15 4.92 -1.25
CA GLY A 574 26.84 6.22 -1.88
C GLY A 574 25.77 7.02 -1.13
N ILE A 575 25.57 6.77 0.16
CA ILE A 575 24.79 7.62 1.07
C ILE A 575 25.74 8.16 2.14
N PRO A 576 25.62 9.43 2.55
CA PRO A 576 24.53 10.36 2.29
C PRO A 576 24.70 11.25 1.05
N TYR A 577 23.73 12.14 0.84
CA TYR A 577 23.89 13.33 0.01
C TYR A 577 24.79 14.34 0.72
N PHE A 578 25.54 15.13 -0.04
CA PHE A 578 26.34 16.23 0.50
C PHE A 578 25.84 17.57 -0.02
N ALA A 579 25.57 18.50 0.90
CA ALA A 579 25.20 19.87 0.62
C ALA A 579 26.41 20.80 0.81
N ASN A 580 26.69 21.65 -0.17
CA ASN A 580 27.84 22.56 -0.15
C ASN A 580 27.46 23.91 0.46
N PHE A 581 27.88 24.19 1.70
CA PHE A 581 27.77 25.51 2.33
C PHE A 581 29.12 26.27 2.38
N ILE A 582 30.15 25.77 1.70
CA ILE A 582 31.48 26.40 1.68
C ILE A 582 31.50 27.53 0.63
N ASN A 583 31.23 27.17 -0.63
CA ASN A 583 31.40 28.04 -1.80
C ASN A 583 30.12 28.25 -2.63
N SER A 584 29.01 27.63 -2.24
CA SER A 584 27.72 27.89 -2.90
C SER A 584 27.04 29.14 -2.33
N ASP A 585 25.95 29.57 -2.96
CA ASP A 585 25.12 30.68 -2.46
C ASP A 585 24.18 30.26 -1.31
N MET A 586 24.34 29.05 -0.74
CA MET A 586 23.51 28.57 0.37
C MET A 586 24.04 29.07 1.72
N SER A 587 23.16 29.58 2.59
CA SER A 587 23.50 29.93 3.97
C SER A 587 22.73 29.05 4.98
N PRO A 588 23.35 28.58 6.07
CA PRO A 588 22.62 27.94 7.17
C PRO A 588 21.51 28.84 7.76
N GLU A 589 21.65 30.15 7.65
CA GLU A 589 20.70 31.15 8.14
C GLU A 589 19.39 31.18 7.32
N ASP A 590 19.40 30.67 6.09
CA ASP A 590 18.21 30.58 5.24
C ASP A 590 17.12 29.71 5.89
N VAL A 591 17.51 28.73 6.72
CA VAL A 591 16.61 27.90 7.55
C VAL A 591 15.77 28.76 8.49
N ARG A 592 16.39 29.74 9.16
CA ARG A 592 15.72 30.65 10.11
C ARG A 592 14.75 31.59 9.42
N SER A 593 15.08 32.03 8.21
CA SER A 593 14.25 32.95 7.41
C SER A 593 12.92 32.32 6.96
N MET A 594 12.86 30.99 6.81
CA MET A 594 11.68 30.25 6.32
C MET A 594 10.68 29.84 7.42
N CYS A 595 11.05 29.93 8.70
CA CYS A 595 10.21 29.55 9.84
C CYS A 595 9.22 30.65 10.27
N CYS A 596 9.70 31.78 10.80
CA CYS A 596 8.85 32.77 11.49
C CYS A 596 9.02 34.23 11.02
N HIS A 597 10.07 34.56 10.26
CA HIS A 597 10.42 35.94 9.90
C HIS A 597 10.70 36.09 8.39
N LEU A 598 9.83 35.53 7.55
CA LEU A 598 9.99 35.60 6.11
C LEU A 598 9.84 37.05 5.62
N ARG A 599 10.96 37.77 5.48
CA ARG A 599 11.03 39.01 4.69
C ARG A 599 11.01 38.62 3.22
N LEU A 600 9.91 38.90 2.53
CA LEU A 600 9.74 38.64 1.11
C LEU A 600 10.25 39.85 0.31
N ASP A 601 11.51 39.81 -0.12
CA ASP A 601 11.88 40.59 -1.31
C ASP A 601 11.32 39.86 -2.53
N LYS A 602 10.40 40.52 -3.26
CA LYS A 602 9.72 39.94 -4.41
C LYS A 602 10.57 40.00 -5.68
N ARG A 603 11.61 40.83 -5.69
CA ARG A 603 12.52 41.05 -6.82
C ARG A 603 13.55 39.93 -6.96
N GLU A 604 13.78 39.17 -5.89
CA GLU A 604 14.73 38.06 -5.86
C GLU A 604 14.03 36.70 -5.84
N LEU A 605 14.56 35.73 -6.59
CA LEU A 605 14.15 34.34 -6.44
C LEU A 605 14.81 33.76 -5.20
N LYS A 606 14.01 33.49 -4.17
CA LYS A 606 14.51 32.73 -3.02
C LYS A 606 14.84 31.30 -3.43
N LYS A 607 15.99 30.81 -2.99
CA LYS A 607 16.32 29.40 -3.12
C LYS A 607 15.52 28.60 -2.08
N ARG A 608 14.93 27.48 -2.48
CA ARG A 608 14.41 26.49 -1.55
C ARG A 608 15.63 25.94 -0.80
N GLY A 609 15.70 26.21 0.49
CA GLY A 609 16.82 25.74 1.29
C GLY A 609 16.85 24.21 1.32
N GLY A 610 18.06 23.71 1.16
CA GLY A 610 18.40 22.31 1.04
C GLY A 610 18.08 21.67 -0.32
N GLY A 611 18.60 20.46 -0.54
CA GLY A 611 18.73 19.86 -1.88
C GLY A 611 17.43 19.32 -2.42
N LEU A 612 17.51 18.57 -3.52
CA LEU A 612 16.34 17.97 -4.15
C LEU A 612 15.43 17.19 -3.18
N PHE A 613 16.00 16.58 -2.12
CA PHE A 613 15.27 15.86 -1.08
C PHE A 613 15.38 16.47 0.33
N GLY A 614 16.14 17.54 0.53
CA GLY A 614 16.52 18.05 1.85
C GLY A 614 15.88 19.37 2.26
N ALA A 615 14.58 19.56 2.05
CA ALA A 615 13.94 20.87 2.26
C ALA A 615 14.00 21.38 3.72
N ASN A 616 14.16 22.69 3.89
CA ASN A 616 14.06 23.36 5.20
C ASN A 616 12.72 23.09 5.92
N PRO A 617 12.66 23.20 7.26
CA PRO A 617 11.43 23.05 8.03
C PRO A 617 10.30 24.00 7.60
N LEU A 618 9.04 23.54 7.71
CA LEU A 618 7.81 24.31 7.46
C LEU A 618 7.68 24.91 6.04
N THR A 619 8.49 24.44 5.10
CA THR A 619 8.41 24.79 3.68
C THR A 619 8.40 23.54 2.79
N GLY A 620 8.10 23.71 1.52
CA GLY A 620 7.96 22.65 0.54
C GLY A 620 7.45 23.20 -0.79
N SER A 621 6.91 22.33 -1.64
CA SER A 621 6.26 22.74 -2.89
C SER A 621 4.79 22.36 -2.85
N ILE A 622 3.91 23.25 -3.32
CA ILE A 622 2.49 22.91 -3.50
C ILE A 622 2.28 21.96 -4.69
N GLY A 623 3.26 21.88 -5.59
CA GLY A 623 3.21 21.08 -6.81
C GLY A 623 4.32 21.47 -7.78
N VAL A 624 4.66 20.52 -8.65
CA VAL A 624 5.68 20.68 -9.68
C VAL A 624 5.04 20.54 -11.06
N VAL A 625 5.34 21.46 -11.97
CA VAL A 625 5.02 21.34 -13.40
C VAL A 625 6.33 21.30 -14.18
N THR A 626 6.57 20.22 -14.91
CA THR A 626 7.81 20.01 -15.68
C THR A 626 7.58 20.30 -17.16
N ILE A 627 8.40 21.17 -17.73
CA ILE A 627 8.39 21.53 -19.16
C ILE A 627 9.21 20.52 -19.96
N ASN A 628 8.61 19.97 -21.01
CA ASN A 628 9.25 19.07 -21.96
C ASN A 628 10.06 19.88 -23.00
N MET A 629 11.31 20.18 -22.65
CA MET A 629 12.20 21.01 -23.48
C MET A 629 12.51 20.40 -24.85
N PRO A 630 12.72 19.07 -25.00
CA PRO A 630 12.95 18.45 -26.32
C PRO A 630 11.87 18.81 -27.34
N ARG A 631 10.61 18.77 -26.92
CA ARG A 631 9.47 19.15 -27.77
C ARG A 631 9.47 20.64 -28.10
N VAL A 632 9.88 21.50 -27.17
CA VAL A 632 10.03 22.94 -27.45
C VAL A 632 11.09 23.13 -28.53
N GLY A 633 12.27 22.53 -28.36
CA GLY A 633 13.36 22.60 -29.34
C GLY A 633 12.94 22.11 -30.72
N TYR A 634 12.36 20.90 -30.80
CA TYR A 634 11.95 20.28 -32.07
C TYR A 634 10.89 21.07 -32.86
N LEU A 635 9.98 21.76 -32.17
CA LEU A 635 8.90 22.50 -32.83
C LEU A 635 9.27 23.95 -33.18
N SER A 636 10.41 24.43 -32.71
CA SER A 636 10.83 25.83 -32.86
C SER A 636 11.57 26.03 -34.17
N LYS A 637 11.23 27.11 -34.89
CA LYS A 637 11.87 27.44 -36.18
C LYS A 637 13.12 28.29 -36.01
N ASP A 638 13.08 29.20 -35.04
CA ASP A 638 14.12 30.14 -34.72
C ASP A 638 14.09 30.43 -33.20
N GLU A 639 15.06 31.20 -32.73
CA GLU A 639 15.24 31.44 -31.30
C GLU A 639 14.04 32.18 -30.69
N ARG A 640 13.42 33.09 -31.45
CA ARG A 640 12.26 33.85 -30.99
C ARG A 640 11.07 32.91 -30.78
N ASP A 641 10.79 32.02 -31.74
CA ASP A 641 9.73 31.01 -31.63
C ASP A 641 9.97 30.07 -30.43
N PHE A 642 11.23 29.71 -30.14
CA PHE A 642 11.59 28.91 -28.97
C PHE A 642 11.17 29.58 -27.66
N PHE A 643 11.57 30.83 -27.46
CA PHE A 643 11.27 31.56 -26.22
C PHE A 643 9.77 31.91 -26.10
N GLU A 644 9.09 32.23 -27.20
CA GLU A 644 7.62 32.45 -27.19
C GLU A 644 6.85 31.19 -26.79
N ARG A 645 7.27 30.00 -27.27
CA ARG A 645 6.68 28.71 -26.87
C ARG A 645 6.95 28.39 -25.41
N LEU A 646 8.19 28.59 -24.98
CA LEU A 646 8.57 28.35 -23.59
C LEU A 646 7.77 29.25 -22.64
N ASP A 647 7.64 30.54 -22.95
CA ASP A 647 6.86 31.49 -22.17
C ASP A 647 5.41 31.06 -22.03
N ARG A 648 4.77 30.69 -23.13
CA ARG A 648 3.38 30.22 -23.13
C ARG A 648 3.19 28.99 -22.23
N LEU A 649 4.15 28.06 -22.23
CA LEU A 649 4.11 26.89 -21.35
C LEU A 649 4.33 27.26 -19.88
N MET A 650 5.24 28.20 -19.60
CA MET A 650 5.47 28.72 -18.25
C MET A 650 4.26 29.45 -17.69
N LEU A 651 3.56 30.24 -18.51
CA LEU A 651 2.30 30.90 -18.13
C LEU A 651 1.22 29.87 -17.76
N LEU A 652 1.07 28.81 -18.56
CA LEU A 652 0.12 27.74 -18.25
C LEU A 652 0.49 26.98 -16.96
N ALA A 653 1.80 26.76 -16.73
CA ALA A 653 2.29 26.15 -15.51
C ALA A 653 1.97 27.01 -14.28
N LYS A 654 2.20 28.33 -14.37
CA LYS A 654 1.82 29.31 -13.34
C LYS A 654 0.32 29.25 -13.05
N GLU A 655 -0.55 29.36 -14.05
CA GLU A 655 -2.00 29.29 -13.88
C GLU A 655 -2.44 28.01 -13.16
N THR A 656 -1.86 26.87 -13.55
CA THR A 656 -2.14 25.56 -12.93
C THR A 656 -1.77 25.53 -11.45
N LEU A 657 -0.58 26.05 -11.11
CA LEU A 657 -0.06 26.06 -9.74
C LEU A 657 -0.86 27.01 -8.84
N GLU A 658 -1.25 28.19 -9.34
CA GLU A 658 -2.05 29.15 -8.58
C GLU A 658 -3.49 28.67 -8.33
N LEU A 659 -4.09 28.00 -9.31
CA LEU A 659 -5.37 27.32 -9.11
C LEU A 659 -5.26 26.23 -8.04
N LYS A 660 -4.18 25.44 -8.07
CA LYS A 660 -3.94 24.40 -7.06
C LYS A 660 -3.77 25.00 -5.66
N ARG A 661 -3.01 26.09 -5.53
CA ARG A 661 -2.83 26.83 -4.27
C ARG A 661 -4.15 27.26 -3.67
N THR A 662 -5.03 27.83 -4.49
CA THR A 662 -6.37 28.27 -4.08
C THR A 662 -7.19 27.14 -3.47
N TRP A 663 -7.14 25.94 -4.08
CA TRP A 663 -7.85 24.78 -3.56
C TRP A 663 -7.20 24.21 -2.30
N LEU A 664 -5.87 24.19 -2.21
CA LEU A 664 -5.15 23.75 -1.01
C LEU A 664 -5.51 24.61 0.20
N GLU A 665 -5.55 25.93 0.06
CA GLU A 665 -6.00 26.84 1.13
C GLU A 665 -7.44 26.52 1.56
N LYS A 666 -8.37 26.40 0.61
CA LYS A 666 -9.78 26.09 0.90
C LYS A 666 -9.95 24.75 1.62
N PHE A 667 -9.20 23.73 1.21
CA PHE A 667 -9.26 22.40 1.81
C PHE A 667 -8.60 22.36 3.19
N THR A 668 -7.49 23.08 3.40
CA THR A 668 -6.88 23.20 4.74
C THR A 668 -7.83 23.90 5.70
N GLU A 669 -8.48 24.98 5.27
CA GLU A 669 -9.47 25.72 6.08
C GLU A 669 -10.62 24.80 6.52
N ARG A 670 -11.15 24.01 5.58
CA ARG A 670 -12.22 23.01 5.81
C ARG A 670 -11.79 21.77 6.60
N GLY A 671 -10.54 21.69 7.06
CA GLY A 671 -10.05 20.61 7.91
C GLY A 671 -9.62 19.34 7.16
N LEU A 672 -9.45 19.39 5.84
CA LEU A 672 -9.01 18.22 5.04
C LEU A 672 -7.52 17.87 5.23
N TYR A 673 -6.73 18.81 5.76
CA TYR A 673 -5.30 18.67 6.02
C TYR A 673 -4.97 19.02 7.49
N PRO A 674 -5.43 18.22 8.48
CA PRO A 674 -5.35 18.59 9.90
C PRO A 674 -3.91 18.74 10.41
N TYR A 675 -2.99 17.86 9.99
CA TYR A 675 -1.56 17.97 10.35
C TYR A 675 -0.93 19.23 9.78
N SER A 676 -1.10 19.49 8.48
CA SER A 676 -0.59 20.72 7.85
C SER A 676 -1.22 21.96 8.47
N LYS A 677 -2.53 21.93 8.76
CA LYS A 677 -3.23 23.02 9.46
C LYS A 677 -2.59 23.31 10.82
N PHE A 678 -2.27 22.28 11.59
CA PHE A 678 -1.59 22.41 12.87
C PHE A 678 -0.18 23.00 12.70
N TYR A 679 0.70 22.36 11.93
CA TYR A 679 2.09 22.80 11.82
C TYR A 679 2.24 24.16 11.13
N LEU A 680 1.35 24.52 10.20
CA LEU A 680 1.36 25.80 9.48
C LEU A 680 0.51 26.89 10.16
N ARG A 681 -0.02 26.66 11.36
CA ARG A 681 -0.87 27.64 12.07
C ARG A 681 -0.20 29.00 12.26
N LYS A 682 1.08 29.02 12.60
CA LYS A 682 1.86 30.26 12.77
C LYS A 682 2.05 31.00 11.43
N ILE A 683 2.17 30.27 10.31
CA ILE A 683 2.21 30.86 8.97
C ILE A 683 0.87 31.50 8.62
N LYS A 684 -0.24 30.81 8.93
CA LYS A 684 -1.59 31.34 8.76
C LYS A 684 -1.82 32.60 9.60
N GLU A 685 -1.36 32.63 10.85
CA GLU A 685 -1.45 33.81 11.72
C GLU A 685 -0.67 35.01 11.15
N GLY A 686 0.52 34.77 10.59
CA GLY A 686 1.36 35.83 10.03
C GLY A 686 0.94 36.33 8.63
N PHE A 687 0.48 35.44 7.76
CA PHE A 687 0.23 35.75 6.33
C PHE A 687 -1.22 35.59 5.88
N ASN A 688 -2.12 35.19 6.79
CA ASN A 688 -3.50 34.81 6.48
C ASN A 688 -3.64 33.69 5.42
N GLN A 689 -2.57 32.93 5.16
CA GLN A 689 -2.51 31.82 4.22
C GLN A 689 -1.66 30.69 4.82
N TYR A 690 -2.10 29.44 4.72
CA TYR A 690 -1.36 28.29 5.28
C TYR A 690 -0.10 27.97 4.47
N TRP A 691 -0.22 28.00 3.15
CA TRP A 691 0.82 27.52 2.23
C TRP A 691 1.72 28.65 1.73
N LYS A 692 1.74 29.81 2.39
CA LYS A 692 2.49 30.99 1.92
C LYS A 692 3.99 30.70 1.73
N ASN A 693 4.56 29.92 2.65
CA ASN A 693 5.97 29.55 2.63
C ASN A 693 6.26 28.35 1.70
N HIS A 694 5.30 27.87 0.91
CA HIS A 694 5.50 26.77 -0.05
C HIS A 694 5.64 27.30 -1.47
N PHE A 695 6.62 26.79 -2.20
CA PHE A 695 6.94 27.17 -3.57
C PHE A 695 5.91 26.64 -4.59
N SER A 696 5.66 27.46 -5.61
CA SER A 696 5.09 27.04 -6.89
C SER A 696 6.26 26.63 -7.80
N THR A 697 6.43 25.32 -8.04
CA THR A 697 7.64 24.81 -8.69
C THR A 697 7.42 24.57 -10.17
N ILE A 698 8.28 25.19 -10.99
CA ILE A 698 8.37 24.92 -12.43
C ILE A 698 9.73 24.28 -12.68
N GLY A 699 9.73 23.11 -13.30
CA GLY A 699 10.95 22.39 -13.65
C GLY A 699 11.03 22.14 -15.14
N LEU A 700 12.11 21.51 -15.56
CA LEU A 700 12.35 21.13 -16.95
C LEU A 700 13.00 19.76 -17.04
N ILE A 701 12.93 19.17 -18.23
CA ILE A 701 13.58 17.91 -18.58
C ILE A 701 14.09 17.97 -20.02
N GLY A 702 15.21 17.30 -20.29
CA GLY A 702 15.74 17.06 -21.64
C GLY A 702 16.33 18.30 -22.30
N MET A 703 17.00 19.18 -21.56
CA MET A 703 17.61 20.37 -22.15
C MET A 703 18.68 20.01 -23.20
N ASN A 704 19.44 18.93 -22.98
CA ASN A 704 20.38 18.42 -23.98
C ASN A 704 19.68 18.07 -25.30
N GLU A 705 18.59 17.31 -25.24
CA GLU A 705 17.85 16.96 -26.46
C GLU A 705 17.12 18.18 -27.04
N ALA A 706 16.78 19.20 -26.25
CA ALA A 706 16.29 20.47 -26.77
C ALA A 706 17.35 21.18 -27.63
N CYS A 707 18.60 21.24 -27.15
CA CYS A 707 19.72 21.76 -27.94
C CYS A 707 19.94 20.94 -29.22
N LEU A 708 19.91 19.61 -29.13
CA LEU A 708 20.08 18.73 -30.30
C LEU A 708 18.98 18.94 -31.34
N ASN A 709 17.72 18.98 -30.93
CA ASN A 709 16.60 19.13 -31.85
C ASN A 709 16.49 20.54 -32.44
N PHE A 710 17.00 21.57 -31.75
CA PHE A 710 16.88 22.97 -32.19
C PHE A 710 18.12 23.50 -32.90
N LEU A 711 19.31 23.29 -32.29
CA LEU A 711 20.58 23.82 -32.77
C LEU A 711 21.42 22.79 -33.52
N GLY A 712 21.20 21.50 -33.27
CA GLY A 712 22.08 20.42 -33.76
C GLY A 712 23.34 20.20 -32.92
N TYR A 713 23.51 20.93 -31.82
CA TYR A 713 24.61 20.81 -30.85
C TYR A 713 24.12 20.19 -29.53
N THR A 714 25.01 19.50 -28.82
CA THR A 714 24.75 18.99 -27.47
C THR A 714 24.89 20.10 -26.43
N ILE A 715 24.40 19.88 -25.21
CA ILE A 715 24.62 20.83 -24.10
C ILE A 715 26.08 20.90 -23.63
N GLY A 716 26.94 19.95 -24.06
CA GLY A 716 28.36 19.96 -23.76
C GLY A 716 29.20 20.80 -24.72
N ASP A 717 28.66 21.12 -25.90
CA ASP A 717 29.28 22.03 -26.86
C ASP A 717 29.13 23.49 -26.39
N GLU A 718 30.07 24.37 -26.76
CA GLU A 718 30.10 25.77 -26.31
C GLU A 718 28.80 26.52 -26.70
N GLU A 719 28.29 26.29 -27.92
CA GLU A 719 27.03 26.83 -28.41
C GLU A 719 25.83 26.32 -27.61
N GLY A 720 25.77 25.02 -27.34
CA GLY A 720 24.66 24.41 -26.61
C GLY A 720 24.64 24.78 -25.14
N LEU A 721 25.81 24.89 -24.50
CA LEU A 721 25.95 25.35 -23.11
C LEU A 721 25.47 26.81 -22.97
N ARG A 722 25.96 27.71 -23.84
CA ARG A 722 25.51 29.12 -23.86
C ARG A 722 24.02 29.25 -24.06
N PHE A 723 23.44 28.44 -24.95
CA PHE A 723 22.00 28.44 -25.18
C PHE A 723 21.22 27.92 -23.96
N ALA A 724 21.67 26.83 -23.32
CA ALA A 724 21.05 26.31 -22.11
C ALA A 724 21.11 27.31 -20.95
N GLU A 725 22.22 28.01 -20.76
CA GLU A 725 22.31 29.10 -19.78
C GLU A 725 21.30 30.22 -20.04
N LYS A 726 21.20 30.66 -21.30
CA LYS A 726 20.23 31.68 -21.73
C LYS A 726 18.79 31.23 -21.47
N VAL A 727 18.48 29.96 -21.69
CA VAL A 727 17.16 29.38 -21.39
C VAL A 727 16.87 29.37 -19.89
N LEU A 728 17.82 28.93 -19.06
CA LEU A 728 17.66 28.93 -17.61
C LEU A 728 17.49 30.36 -17.06
N ASP A 729 18.26 31.33 -17.55
CA ASP A 729 18.14 32.73 -17.14
C ASP A 729 16.81 33.35 -17.58
N PHE A 730 16.34 33.02 -18.78
CA PHE A 730 14.99 33.39 -19.21
C PHE A 730 13.92 32.82 -18.27
N MET A 731 13.99 31.52 -17.95
CA MET A 731 13.04 30.90 -17.04
C MET A 731 13.08 31.57 -15.66
N ARG A 732 14.26 31.83 -15.11
CA ARG A 732 14.42 32.53 -13.82
C ARG A 732 13.76 33.90 -13.84
N LYS A 733 14.01 34.70 -14.88
CA LYS A 733 13.38 36.02 -15.04
C LYS A 733 11.84 35.91 -15.04
N ARG A 734 11.29 34.95 -15.79
CA ARG A 734 9.83 34.74 -15.81
C ARG A 734 9.27 34.29 -14.47
N LEU A 735 10.00 33.47 -13.71
CA LEU A 735 9.59 33.13 -12.35
C LEU A 735 9.60 34.36 -11.43
N GLN A 736 10.56 35.29 -11.58
CA GLN A 736 10.56 36.56 -10.84
C GLN A 736 9.31 37.38 -11.18
N ASP A 737 9.00 37.53 -12.47
CA ASP A 737 7.78 38.23 -12.92
C ASP A 737 6.53 37.60 -12.29
N PHE A 738 6.45 36.27 -12.22
CA PHE A 738 5.33 35.57 -11.59
C PHE A 738 5.25 35.81 -10.08
N GLN A 739 6.39 35.87 -9.38
CA GLN A 739 6.41 36.20 -7.94
C GLN A 739 5.89 37.61 -7.68
N GLU A 740 6.29 38.58 -8.49
CA GLU A 740 5.83 39.96 -8.37
C GLU A 740 4.32 40.07 -8.65
N GLU A 741 3.84 39.40 -9.70
CA GLU A 741 2.45 39.43 -10.13
C GLU A 741 1.50 38.75 -9.13
N THR A 742 1.85 37.55 -8.68
CA THR A 742 0.97 36.72 -7.82
C THR A 742 1.17 36.96 -6.33
N GLY A 743 2.33 37.50 -5.96
CA GLY A 743 2.78 37.61 -4.58
C GLY A 743 3.16 36.27 -3.93
N ASN A 744 3.22 35.16 -4.67
CA ASN A 744 3.64 33.84 -4.17
C ASN A 744 5.07 33.52 -4.60
N ILE A 745 5.76 32.65 -3.86
CA ILE A 745 7.15 32.29 -4.16
C ILE A 745 7.22 31.17 -5.21
N TYR A 746 8.15 31.30 -6.14
CA TYR A 746 8.40 30.34 -7.23
C TYR A 746 9.84 29.88 -7.21
N ASN A 747 10.09 28.66 -7.70
CA ASN A 747 11.43 28.14 -7.85
C ASN A 747 11.59 27.33 -9.14
N LEU A 748 12.82 27.32 -9.64
CA LEU A 748 13.25 26.52 -10.80
C LEU A 748 13.86 25.21 -10.30
N GLU A 749 13.29 24.07 -10.68
CA GLU A 749 13.75 22.75 -10.22
C GLU A 749 14.33 21.90 -11.35
N ALA A 750 15.47 21.26 -11.07
CA ALA A 750 16.04 20.22 -11.90
C ALA A 750 15.24 18.94 -11.67
N THR A 751 14.15 18.75 -12.41
CA THR A 751 13.21 17.64 -12.15
C THR A 751 13.93 16.28 -12.26
N PRO A 752 13.91 15.43 -11.22
CA PRO A 752 14.55 14.10 -11.25
C PRO A 752 13.91 13.15 -12.27
N ALA A 753 12.62 13.35 -12.55
CA ALA A 753 11.94 12.85 -13.73
C ALA A 753 12.04 11.32 -14.00
N GLU A 754 12.06 10.48 -12.96
CA GLU A 754 12.18 9.02 -13.11
C GLU A 754 11.21 8.44 -14.15
N GLY A 755 9.91 8.69 -13.96
CA GLY A 755 8.88 8.27 -14.92
C GLY A 755 8.72 9.22 -16.12
N ALA A 756 8.95 10.52 -15.92
CA ALA A 756 8.74 11.53 -16.96
C ALA A 756 9.76 11.41 -18.11
N SER A 757 11.02 11.07 -17.81
CA SER A 757 12.09 10.84 -18.79
C SER A 757 11.69 9.81 -19.86
N TYR A 758 11.27 8.61 -19.43
CA TYR A 758 10.79 7.58 -20.35
C TYR A 758 9.45 7.93 -20.99
N ARG A 759 8.47 8.37 -20.20
CA ARG A 759 7.10 8.61 -20.69
C ARG A 759 7.05 9.70 -21.75
N LEU A 760 7.72 10.84 -21.53
CA LEU A 760 7.69 11.95 -22.47
C LEU A 760 8.39 11.58 -23.77
N ALA A 761 9.59 10.99 -23.70
CA ALA A 761 10.34 10.55 -24.87
C ALA A 761 9.54 9.54 -25.71
N LYS A 762 8.85 8.58 -25.07
CA LYS A 762 7.98 7.62 -25.76
C LYS A 762 6.81 8.29 -26.47
N VAL A 763 6.10 9.20 -25.81
CA VAL A 763 4.97 9.93 -26.41
C VAL A 763 5.45 10.83 -27.55
N ASP A 764 6.62 11.43 -27.40
CA ASP A 764 7.24 12.24 -28.45
C ASP A 764 7.63 11.42 -29.67
N LYS A 765 8.32 10.28 -29.52
CA LYS A 765 8.63 9.42 -30.68
C LYS A 765 7.40 8.90 -31.39
N GLN A 766 6.30 8.67 -30.68
CA GLN A 766 5.02 8.28 -31.30
C GLN A 766 4.39 9.39 -32.14
N ARG A 767 4.48 10.64 -31.66
CA ARG A 767 3.84 11.80 -32.32
C ARG A 767 4.73 12.47 -33.37
N TYR A 768 6.03 12.48 -33.12
CA TYR A 768 7.07 13.11 -33.91
C TYR A 768 8.20 12.09 -34.11
N PRO A 769 8.10 11.17 -35.08
CA PRO A 769 9.07 10.08 -35.24
C PRO A 769 10.54 10.54 -35.37
N ASN A 770 10.75 11.72 -35.95
CA ASN A 770 12.06 12.31 -36.20
C ASN A 770 12.62 13.13 -35.02
N ILE A 771 11.88 13.25 -33.91
CA ILE A 771 12.42 13.91 -32.72
C ILE A 771 13.57 13.10 -32.14
N ILE A 772 14.66 13.77 -31.81
CA ILE A 772 15.86 13.18 -31.23
C ILE A 772 15.62 13.00 -29.73
N VAL A 773 15.92 11.80 -29.23
CA VAL A 773 15.94 11.45 -27.81
C VAL A 773 17.37 11.14 -27.34
N ALA A 774 17.59 10.98 -26.04
CA ALA A 774 18.94 10.85 -25.49
C ALA A 774 19.73 9.64 -26.04
N ASN A 775 19.03 8.53 -26.30
CA ASN A 775 19.57 7.29 -26.86
C ASN A 775 19.04 6.99 -28.27
N GLU A 776 18.99 8.01 -29.13
CA GLU A 776 18.41 7.91 -30.49
C GLU A 776 19.00 6.76 -31.32
N ASN A 777 20.30 6.49 -31.19
CA ASN A 777 20.96 5.43 -31.96
C ASN A 777 20.52 4.03 -31.49
N GLU A 778 20.40 3.83 -30.19
CA GLU A 778 19.95 2.58 -29.60
C GLU A 778 18.46 2.35 -29.86
N VAL A 779 17.66 3.41 -29.89
CA VAL A 779 16.24 3.35 -30.22
C VAL A 779 16.02 2.84 -31.66
N LYS A 780 16.89 3.22 -32.61
CA LYS A 780 16.87 2.66 -33.97
C LYS A 780 17.11 1.14 -33.98
N SER A 781 17.82 0.63 -32.97
CA SER A 781 18.10 -0.79 -32.75
C SER A 781 17.10 -1.47 -31.80
N GLY A 782 16.01 -0.80 -31.43
CA GLY A 782 14.92 -1.36 -30.63
C GLY A 782 14.94 -1.03 -29.13
N ALA A 783 15.91 -0.22 -28.65
CA ALA A 783 15.95 0.23 -27.27
C ALA A 783 14.78 1.18 -26.93
N LYS A 784 14.49 1.33 -25.64
CA LYS A 784 13.42 2.22 -25.17
C LYS A 784 13.90 3.66 -25.08
N PRO A 785 13.16 4.64 -25.63
CA PRO A 785 13.60 6.03 -25.66
C PRO A 785 13.53 6.68 -24.28
N TYR A 786 14.51 7.51 -23.93
CA TYR A 786 14.47 8.35 -22.72
C TYR A 786 15.02 9.76 -22.98
N TYR A 787 14.74 10.69 -22.08
CA TYR A 787 15.31 12.04 -22.07
C TYR A 787 16.30 12.22 -20.93
N THR A 788 17.35 12.99 -21.18
CA THR A 788 18.35 13.36 -20.17
C THR A 788 17.67 14.17 -19.07
N ASN A 789 18.03 13.89 -17.81
CA ASN A 789 17.42 14.57 -16.67
C ASN A 789 17.72 16.07 -16.71
N SER A 790 16.69 16.89 -16.49
CA SER A 790 16.79 18.36 -16.40
C SER A 790 17.70 18.99 -17.47
N SER A 791 18.82 19.58 -17.04
CA SER A 791 19.89 20.14 -17.87
C SER A 791 21.23 19.45 -17.60
N GLN A 792 21.19 18.19 -17.21
CA GLN A 792 22.38 17.36 -17.02
C GLN A 792 23.09 17.12 -18.36
N LEU A 793 24.39 16.83 -18.31
CA LEU A 793 25.07 16.22 -19.44
C LEU A 793 24.47 14.84 -19.72
N PRO A 794 24.48 14.37 -20.98
CA PRO A 794 24.22 12.97 -21.29
C PRO A 794 25.13 12.05 -20.47
N VAL A 795 24.58 10.96 -19.97
CA VAL A 795 25.30 10.04 -19.06
C VAL A 795 26.53 9.36 -19.69
N TYR A 796 26.63 9.39 -21.02
CA TYR A 796 27.74 8.84 -21.80
C TYR A 796 28.76 9.90 -22.26
N TYR A 797 28.58 11.17 -21.90
CA TYR A 797 29.35 12.28 -22.47
C TYR A 797 30.86 12.16 -22.17
N THR A 798 31.25 12.27 -20.89
CA THR A 798 32.66 12.24 -20.45
C THR A 798 32.84 11.28 -19.27
N ASP A 799 34.06 10.72 -19.14
CA ASP A 799 34.56 10.02 -17.96
C ASP A 799 35.56 10.87 -17.15
N ASP A 800 35.77 12.14 -17.53
CA ASP A 800 36.52 13.13 -16.74
C ASP A 800 35.57 13.89 -15.79
N LEU A 801 35.73 13.66 -14.49
CA LEU A 801 34.94 14.32 -13.46
C LEU A 801 35.13 15.84 -13.49
N TRP A 802 36.33 16.35 -13.71
CA TRP A 802 36.60 17.78 -13.65
C TRP A 802 36.04 18.50 -14.87
N GLU A 803 36.01 17.84 -16.03
CA GLU A 803 35.25 18.31 -17.19
C GLU A 803 33.74 18.35 -16.90
N LEU A 804 33.16 17.26 -16.37
CA LEU A 804 31.75 17.21 -15.98
C LEU A 804 31.39 18.39 -15.06
N LEU A 805 32.14 18.59 -13.97
CA LEU A 805 31.85 19.62 -12.98
C LEU A 805 31.97 21.04 -13.57
N ARG A 806 32.96 21.29 -14.43
CA ARG A 806 33.12 22.59 -15.13
C ARG A 806 31.96 22.90 -16.07
N LEU A 807 31.48 21.90 -16.84
CA LEU A 807 30.36 22.09 -17.76
C LEU A 807 29.01 22.17 -17.02
N GLN A 808 28.89 21.52 -15.87
CA GLN A 808 27.63 21.49 -15.12
C GLN A 808 27.47 22.65 -14.15
N GLU A 809 28.54 23.18 -13.55
CA GLU A 809 28.45 24.27 -12.58
C GLU A 809 27.61 25.46 -13.06
N PRO A 810 27.86 26.06 -14.25
CA PRO A 810 27.09 27.23 -14.71
C PRO A 810 25.59 26.98 -14.82
N LEU A 811 25.19 25.74 -15.11
CA LEU A 811 23.79 25.34 -15.24
C LEU A 811 23.18 25.02 -13.87
N GLN A 812 23.88 24.24 -13.04
CA GLN A 812 23.32 23.73 -11.79
C GLN A 812 23.13 24.86 -10.75
N ILE A 813 23.99 25.88 -10.73
CA ILE A 813 23.84 27.01 -9.80
C ILE A 813 22.64 27.92 -10.11
N LYS A 814 22.08 27.84 -11.33
CA LYS A 814 20.91 28.63 -11.76
C LYS A 814 19.59 28.05 -11.21
N TYR A 815 19.56 26.81 -10.76
CA TYR A 815 18.38 26.25 -10.11
C TYR A 815 18.18 26.85 -8.72
N THR A 816 16.93 27.25 -8.44
CA THR A 816 16.54 27.83 -7.15
C THR A 816 15.63 26.92 -6.33
N GLY A 817 15.23 25.77 -6.88
CA GLY A 817 14.49 24.75 -6.18
C GLY A 817 15.42 23.67 -5.65
N GLY A 818 15.39 22.50 -6.28
CA GLY A 818 16.33 21.42 -6.03
C GLY A 818 17.18 21.13 -7.27
N THR A 819 18.47 20.91 -7.05
CA THR A 819 19.36 20.26 -8.00
C THR A 819 20.24 19.25 -7.26
N VAL A 820 20.85 18.33 -8.01
CA VAL A 820 21.88 17.41 -7.54
C VAL A 820 22.77 17.03 -8.72
N GLN A 821 24.09 17.06 -8.52
CA GLN A 821 25.05 16.45 -9.44
C GLN A 821 25.39 15.03 -8.96
N HIS A 822 25.02 14.03 -9.76
CA HIS A 822 25.40 12.65 -9.48
C HIS A 822 26.81 12.37 -10.00
N ILE A 823 27.65 11.78 -9.16
CA ILE A 823 29.01 11.34 -9.49
C ILE A 823 29.02 9.80 -9.42
N TRP A 824 28.97 9.16 -10.58
CA TRP A 824 28.93 7.71 -10.72
C TRP A 824 30.33 7.13 -10.56
N LEU A 825 30.61 6.41 -9.47
CA LEU A 825 31.96 5.94 -9.13
C LEU A 825 32.32 4.59 -9.76
N GLY A 826 31.39 3.95 -10.47
CA GLY A 826 31.58 2.58 -10.93
C GLY A 826 31.36 1.61 -9.79
N GLU A 827 32.42 1.18 -9.12
CA GLU A 827 32.35 0.30 -7.95
C GLU A 827 32.60 1.04 -6.63
N SER A 828 32.45 0.36 -5.49
CA SER A 828 32.73 0.99 -4.21
C SER A 828 34.22 1.26 -4.03
N VAL A 829 34.49 2.37 -3.35
CA VAL A 829 35.84 2.87 -3.11
C VAL A 829 36.30 2.38 -1.74
N THR A 830 37.51 1.84 -1.66
CA THR A 830 38.02 1.24 -0.42
C THR A 830 38.63 2.26 0.53
N SER A 831 39.17 3.39 0.05
CA SER A 831 39.74 4.45 0.89
C SER A 831 38.69 5.50 1.23
N VAL A 832 38.34 5.58 2.51
CA VAL A 832 37.47 6.63 3.06
C VAL A 832 38.13 8.00 2.91
N GLU A 833 39.44 8.07 3.14
CA GLU A 833 40.23 9.30 3.05
C GLU A 833 40.19 9.88 1.63
N ALA A 834 40.25 9.04 0.60
CA ALA A 834 40.18 9.48 -0.79
C ALA A 834 38.79 10.04 -1.14
N VAL A 835 37.71 9.42 -0.63
CA VAL A 835 36.33 9.89 -0.78
C VAL A 835 36.14 11.24 -0.06
N THR A 836 36.64 11.35 1.17
CA THR A 836 36.63 12.60 1.96
C THR A 836 37.39 13.71 1.25
N ALA A 837 38.60 13.44 0.78
CA ALA A 837 39.44 14.39 0.06
C ALA A 837 38.79 14.83 -1.26
N LEU A 838 38.11 13.91 -1.97
CA LEU A 838 37.38 14.24 -3.19
C LEU A 838 36.23 15.22 -2.92
N VAL A 839 35.37 14.93 -1.93
CA VAL A 839 34.24 15.83 -1.59
C VAL A 839 34.76 17.20 -1.15
N LYS A 840 35.80 17.23 -0.31
CA LYS A 840 36.47 18.47 0.11
C LYS A 840 36.97 19.26 -1.10
N LYS A 841 37.73 18.62 -2.00
CA LYS A 841 38.27 19.27 -3.20
C LYS A 841 37.16 19.78 -4.12
N ILE A 842 36.06 19.05 -4.29
CA ILE A 842 34.92 19.53 -5.09
C ILE A 842 34.32 20.77 -4.46
N PHE A 843 34.03 20.77 -3.16
CA PHE A 843 33.37 21.90 -2.50
C PHE A 843 34.29 23.12 -2.33
N GLU A 844 35.60 22.93 -2.25
CA GLU A 844 36.59 24.03 -2.24
C GLU A 844 36.80 24.69 -3.61
N ASN A 845 36.51 23.99 -4.72
CA ASN A 845 36.76 24.50 -6.08
C ASN A 845 35.49 24.81 -6.88
N PHE A 846 34.35 24.22 -6.51
CA PHE A 846 33.08 24.37 -7.23
C PHE A 846 31.95 24.86 -6.32
N LYS A 847 30.99 25.56 -6.92
CA LYS A 847 29.80 26.15 -6.28
C LYS A 847 28.55 25.28 -6.40
N LEU A 848 28.72 24.03 -6.83
CA LEU A 848 27.63 23.07 -6.98
C LEU A 848 26.89 22.90 -5.64
N PRO A 849 25.55 23.09 -5.59
CA PRO A 849 24.81 23.06 -4.32
C PRO A 849 24.78 21.67 -3.66
N TYR A 850 24.64 20.62 -4.47
CA TYR A 850 24.42 19.25 -4.01
C TYR A 850 25.15 18.25 -4.88
N ILE A 851 25.83 17.31 -4.25
CA ILE A 851 26.42 16.16 -4.94
C ILE A 851 26.03 14.85 -4.27
N THR A 852 26.10 13.78 -5.04
CA THR A 852 26.12 12.42 -4.51
C THR A 852 27.29 11.67 -5.09
N LEU A 853 27.96 10.89 -4.26
CA LEU A 853 28.83 9.83 -4.72
C LEU A 853 27.99 8.57 -4.89
N THR A 854 28.08 7.90 -6.03
CA THR A 854 27.22 6.74 -6.31
C THR A 854 28.04 5.58 -6.87
N PRO A 855 28.46 4.64 -6.00
CA PRO A 855 28.96 3.35 -6.45
C PRO A 855 27.81 2.45 -6.90
N THR A 856 28.14 1.53 -7.80
CA THR A 856 27.32 0.37 -8.15
C THR A 856 27.84 -0.82 -7.40
N PHE A 857 26.94 -1.56 -6.78
CA PHE A 857 27.27 -2.74 -6.00
C PHE A 857 26.20 -3.80 -6.19
N SER A 858 26.50 -5.02 -5.80
CA SER A 858 25.60 -6.16 -5.96
C SER A 858 25.33 -6.81 -4.61
N ILE A 859 24.12 -7.30 -4.39
CA ILE A 859 23.77 -8.06 -3.19
C ILE A 859 23.55 -9.52 -3.58
N CYS A 860 24.37 -10.41 -3.05
CA CYS A 860 24.21 -11.85 -3.16
C CYS A 860 23.34 -12.37 -2.00
N PRO A 861 22.30 -13.18 -2.25
CA PRO A 861 21.51 -13.79 -1.18
C PRO A 861 22.30 -14.65 -0.19
N SER A 862 23.47 -15.18 -0.59
CA SER A 862 24.32 -16.02 0.27
C SER A 862 25.48 -15.26 0.91
N HIS A 863 26.05 -14.27 0.21
CA HIS A 863 27.30 -13.61 0.63
C HIS A 863 27.12 -12.13 1.00
N GLY A 864 25.89 -11.61 0.92
CA GLY A 864 25.59 -10.20 1.17
C GLY A 864 26.23 -9.30 0.12
N TYR A 865 26.83 -8.21 0.59
CA TYR A 865 27.47 -7.20 -0.25
C TYR A 865 28.60 -7.76 -1.14
N ILE A 866 28.54 -7.46 -2.43
CA ILE A 866 29.52 -7.75 -3.46
C ILE A 866 29.89 -6.44 -4.15
N ASN A 867 31.19 -6.16 -4.25
CA ASN A 867 31.67 -4.95 -4.90
C ASN A 867 31.41 -4.98 -6.41
N GLY A 868 30.90 -3.89 -6.96
CA GLY A 868 30.71 -3.71 -8.40
C GLY A 868 29.42 -4.32 -8.96
N GLU A 869 29.21 -4.13 -10.26
CA GLU A 869 28.10 -4.67 -11.03
C GLU A 869 28.34 -6.15 -11.37
N ASN A 870 27.70 -7.04 -10.62
CA ASN A 870 27.82 -8.49 -10.78
C ASN A 870 26.42 -9.08 -10.91
N PRO A 871 25.92 -9.37 -12.12
CA PRO A 871 24.65 -10.06 -12.29
C PRO A 871 24.63 -11.46 -11.65
N LEU A 872 25.80 -12.10 -11.55
CA LEU A 872 26.03 -13.38 -10.89
C LEU A 872 27.11 -13.23 -9.83
N CYS A 873 26.94 -13.86 -8.66
CA CYS A 873 27.90 -13.76 -7.57
C CYS A 873 29.21 -14.49 -7.90
N PRO A 874 30.37 -13.79 -7.94
CA PRO A 874 31.67 -14.41 -8.24
C PRO A 874 32.11 -15.38 -7.14
N LYS A 875 31.73 -15.10 -5.88
CA LYS A 875 32.04 -16.00 -4.74
C LYS A 875 31.27 -17.32 -4.85
N CYS A 876 29.98 -17.27 -5.18
CA CYS A 876 29.22 -18.49 -5.44
C CYS A 876 29.81 -19.29 -6.61
N GLU A 877 30.24 -18.61 -7.68
CA GLU A 877 30.82 -19.29 -8.82
C GLU A 877 32.12 -20.01 -8.45
N GLY A 878 32.98 -19.38 -7.63
CA GLY A 878 34.15 -20.03 -7.04
C GLY A 878 33.82 -21.24 -6.16
N GLU A 879 32.61 -21.30 -5.60
CA GLU A 879 32.08 -22.45 -4.84
C GLU A 879 31.32 -23.46 -5.73
N GLY A 880 31.34 -23.29 -7.06
CA GLY A 880 30.64 -24.15 -8.03
C GLY A 880 29.13 -23.91 -8.13
N ARG A 881 28.61 -22.79 -7.62
CA ARG A 881 27.18 -22.42 -7.64
C ARG A 881 26.93 -21.16 -8.47
N LYS A 882 25.87 -21.12 -9.26
CA LYS A 882 25.43 -19.89 -9.96
C LYS A 882 24.29 -19.24 -9.20
N THR A 883 24.57 -18.10 -8.59
CA THR A 883 23.58 -17.32 -7.81
C THR A 883 23.46 -15.94 -8.42
N ALA A 884 22.23 -15.52 -8.76
CA ALA A 884 21.97 -14.18 -9.24
C ALA A 884 22.08 -13.17 -8.10
N CYS A 885 22.62 -11.98 -8.39
CA CYS A 885 22.66 -10.87 -7.46
C CYS A 885 21.67 -9.78 -7.85
N GLU A 886 21.24 -9.01 -6.86
CA GLU A 886 20.55 -7.73 -7.06
C GLU A 886 21.61 -6.65 -7.31
N VAL A 887 21.65 -6.04 -8.49
CA VAL A 887 22.55 -4.90 -8.77
C VAL A 887 21.88 -3.61 -8.31
N TYR A 888 22.47 -2.90 -7.36
CA TYR A 888 21.98 -1.63 -6.83
C TYR A 888 22.75 -0.45 -7.42
N SER A 889 22.00 0.60 -7.74
CA SER A 889 22.54 1.91 -8.05
C SER A 889 21.49 2.99 -7.72
N ARG A 890 21.80 4.26 -7.97
CA ARG A 890 20.85 5.38 -7.78
C ARG A 890 20.11 5.65 -9.08
N VAL A 891 18.78 5.61 -9.03
CA VAL A 891 17.93 5.84 -10.22
C VAL A 891 18.00 7.30 -10.63
N VAL A 892 17.49 8.16 -9.76
CA VAL A 892 17.43 9.63 -9.91
C VAL A 892 17.65 10.38 -8.60
N GLY A 893 17.71 9.64 -7.48
CA GLY A 893 17.54 10.24 -6.15
C GLY A 893 17.71 9.29 -4.96
N TYR A 894 17.44 7.99 -5.16
CA TYR A 894 17.55 6.99 -4.10
C TYR A 894 18.01 5.66 -4.70
N LEU A 895 18.52 4.77 -3.84
CA LEU A 895 19.10 3.50 -4.23
C LEU A 895 18.01 2.43 -4.39
N ARG A 896 18.00 1.74 -5.54
CA ARG A 896 17.16 0.55 -5.78
C ARG A 896 17.83 -0.43 -6.74
N PRO A 897 17.42 -1.71 -6.74
CA PRO A 897 17.83 -2.68 -7.74
C PRO A 897 17.52 -2.18 -9.16
N VAL A 898 18.50 -2.26 -10.06
CA VAL A 898 18.42 -1.76 -11.45
C VAL A 898 17.32 -2.47 -12.24
N ASP A 899 17.09 -3.76 -11.97
CA ASP A 899 16.03 -4.56 -12.59
C ASP A 899 14.62 -4.04 -12.27
N GLN A 900 14.45 -3.28 -11.18
CA GLN A 900 13.18 -2.66 -10.79
C GLN A 900 12.95 -1.26 -11.39
N TRP A 901 13.91 -0.74 -12.16
CA TRP A 901 13.77 0.58 -12.79
C TRP A 901 12.88 0.49 -14.02
N ASN A 902 12.31 1.61 -14.45
CA ASN A 902 11.60 1.64 -15.74
C ASN A 902 12.56 1.41 -16.91
N GLU A 903 12.05 0.89 -18.03
CA GLU A 903 12.87 0.48 -19.15
C GLU A 903 13.80 1.60 -19.67
N GLY A 904 13.32 2.85 -19.73
CA GLY A 904 14.14 3.99 -20.16
C GLY A 904 15.31 4.28 -19.20
N LYS A 905 15.09 4.14 -17.88
CA LYS A 905 16.15 4.27 -16.88
C LYS A 905 17.12 3.08 -16.88
N GLN A 906 16.67 1.89 -17.28
CA GLN A 906 17.58 0.76 -17.52
C GLN A 906 18.47 1.02 -18.75
N GLU A 907 17.94 1.60 -19.82
CA GLU A 907 18.77 2.02 -20.97
C GLU A 907 19.77 3.12 -20.58
N GLU A 908 19.33 4.13 -19.83
CA GLU A 908 20.23 5.17 -19.30
C GLU A 908 21.36 4.55 -18.48
N PHE A 909 21.04 3.62 -17.56
CA PHE A 909 22.04 2.96 -16.72
C PHE A 909 23.15 2.29 -17.54
N ARG A 910 22.78 1.55 -18.60
CA ARG A 910 23.73 0.85 -19.48
C ARG A 910 24.69 1.80 -20.22
N GLN A 911 24.31 3.06 -20.38
CA GLN A 911 25.11 4.07 -21.08
C GLN A 911 25.97 4.92 -20.13
N ARG A 912 25.83 4.77 -18.80
CA ARG A 912 26.56 5.60 -17.83
C ARG A 912 28.07 5.38 -17.96
N LYS A 913 28.80 6.46 -18.17
CA LYS A 913 30.23 6.52 -17.88
C LYS A 913 30.46 6.72 -16.38
N THR A 914 31.54 6.16 -15.89
CA THR A 914 31.94 6.19 -14.48
C THR A 914 33.20 7.05 -14.30
N PHE A 915 33.38 7.58 -13.09
CA PHE A 915 34.49 8.46 -12.70
C PHE A 915 35.49 7.75 -11.78
N ASP A 916 35.59 6.42 -11.87
CA ASP A 916 36.48 5.55 -11.08
C ASP A 916 37.96 5.96 -11.16
N LYS A 917 38.39 6.50 -12.31
CA LYS A 917 39.75 7.00 -12.55
C LYS A 917 40.16 8.16 -11.64
N VAL A 918 39.21 8.88 -11.03
CA VAL A 918 39.54 10.04 -10.18
C VAL A 918 40.41 9.62 -9.00
N PHE A 919 40.21 8.43 -8.44
CA PHE A 919 40.97 7.94 -7.29
C PHE A 919 42.39 7.47 -7.63
N SER A 920 42.68 7.21 -8.90
CA SER A 920 44.05 6.96 -9.36
C SER A 920 44.90 8.25 -9.39
N SER A 921 44.26 9.41 -9.57
CA SER A 921 44.91 10.73 -9.69
C SER A 921 45.02 11.50 -8.37
N VAL A 922 44.32 11.07 -7.31
CA VAL A 922 44.32 11.73 -5.99
C VAL A 922 45.47 11.23 -5.10
N ASN A 923 46.05 10.07 -5.43
CA ASN A 923 47.21 9.49 -4.73
C ASN A 923 48.58 9.87 -5.35
N SER A 924 48.58 10.71 -6.38
CA SER A 924 49.75 11.31 -7.03
C SER A 924 49.75 12.81 -6.83
#